data_AF-A0A1G4RWX9-F1
#
_entry.id   AF-A0A1G4RWX9-F1
#
_cell.length_a   1.000
_cell.length_b   1.000
_cell.length_c   1.000
_cell.angle_alpha   90.00
_cell.angle_beta   90.00
_cell.angle_gamma   90.00
#
_symmetry.space_group_name_H-M   'P 1'
#
loop_
_entity.id
_entity.type
_entity.pdbx_description
1 polymer ?
#
loop_
_entity_poly.entity_id
_entity_poly.type
_entity_poly.pdbx_seq_one_letter_code
_entity_poly.pdbx_strand_id
1 'polypeptide(L)'
;MNYRVITGEDIDRSYIAKLYKIDCTVYEEKYWGELVNMERRYVRNRKSFVIIEDVPGHPVGYINFLLTNDELWEEIVETGDIIRDDDIAPEELREKFEGEDNNLFIISVVILPDYRGKEAASALTDGFIKYLNKIQKEDDCKIKAISGTAVSEDGQKFLRRLNFRCVREVKDLEEGSAPDLVFVCDGDYLENLLKGKIYIKSYKDDVFLFLPFADNERNLKLKNKLTRDGKDHIPGEDEEPAHSLYEQLDDYLRYEYKNEDAIEELERYYLGKFPVLVTSDTYEFEKVKGLSVPDAEIWEEIGEVEAYMFLQALEVSHLYVLMIYIPNCKYSSSQLEDQLSHGCIKIRHELGVDSKGRHLYKDLTDLLKEKYGLIPCGQGKTILCMNKKPADEQEFINILAAETYMSYRQDFYVNNEILREIAGNDLAVYDYYHVYMTENVVAFILNEYNECTEQERTDYIASYIFIVELMMLQNAAMNKLLIKVDNALANEGDVSYVYISKLYKDYSRIIPFCDIRNFMYYGTQMEAKHIKAAFENDELHAAYNDQQAALEQIVDMTSAEEERRNNAIINIAAIILSVVQIKEFVVLLLNEFYFKINVPGEPGDNTFNVILFGGSIIVIALYFIRRQRRNYNRLSGLGGSGKRRKNRRQGEDDE
;
A
#
# COMPACT_ATOMS: atom_id res chain seq x y z
N MET A 1 8.00 41.66 -1.26
CA MET A 1 8.27 42.62 -2.35
C MET A 1 6.99 42.72 -3.16
N ASN A 2 6.50 43.91 -3.52
CA ASN A 2 5.23 44.02 -4.22
C ASN A 2 5.46 44.10 -5.74
N TYR A 3 5.39 42.96 -6.44
CA TYR A 3 5.56 42.90 -7.89
C TYR A 3 4.32 43.40 -8.61
N ARG A 4 4.52 44.14 -9.70
CA ARG A 4 3.44 44.50 -10.62
C ARG A 4 3.31 43.44 -11.71
N VAL A 5 2.12 42.88 -11.89
CA VAL A 5 1.80 41.97 -12.99
C VAL A 5 1.27 42.79 -14.17
N ILE A 6 1.85 42.59 -15.36
CA ILE A 6 1.35 43.11 -16.65
C ILE A 6 1.23 41.96 -17.66
N THR A 7 0.46 42.14 -18.72
CA THR A 7 0.22 41.09 -19.74
C THR A 7 0.75 41.50 -21.11
N GLY A 8 0.77 40.57 -22.07
CA GLY A 8 1.21 40.84 -23.44
C GLY A 8 0.42 41.96 -24.15
N GLU A 9 -0.82 42.20 -23.71
CA GLU A 9 -1.67 43.27 -24.25
C GLU A 9 -1.24 44.66 -23.76
N ASP A 10 -0.59 44.75 -22.60
CA ASP A 10 -0.13 45.98 -21.96
C ASP A 10 1.20 46.49 -22.54
N ILE A 11 1.90 45.66 -23.29
CA ILE A 11 3.22 45.96 -23.85
C ILE A 11 3.18 46.15 -25.36
N ASP A 12 4.25 46.71 -25.93
CA ASP A 12 4.45 46.83 -27.38
C ASP A 12 5.59 45.93 -27.86
N ARG A 13 5.80 45.90 -29.18
CA ARG A 13 6.88 45.11 -29.79
C ARG A 13 8.26 45.48 -29.26
N SER A 14 8.51 46.75 -28.93
CA SER A 14 9.81 47.20 -28.43
C SER A 14 10.12 46.64 -27.04
N TYR A 15 9.09 46.28 -26.27
CA TYR A 15 9.22 45.65 -24.97
C TYR A 15 9.77 44.21 -25.06
N ILE A 16 9.51 43.50 -26.16
CA ILE A 16 9.98 42.11 -26.38
C ILE A 16 11.50 42.03 -26.32
N ALA A 17 12.22 43.04 -26.80
CA ALA A 17 13.67 43.11 -26.70
C ALA A 17 14.18 43.13 -25.23
N LYS A 18 13.37 43.55 -24.27
CA LYS A 18 13.70 43.46 -22.84
C LYS A 18 13.51 42.03 -22.31
N LEU A 19 12.44 41.36 -22.74
CA LEU A 19 12.15 39.98 -22.35
C LEU A 19 13.21 39.02 -22.90
N TYR A 20 13.59 39.21 -24.17
CA TYR A 20 14.67 38.45 -24.80
C TYR A 20 16.01 38.56 -24.05
N LYS A 21 16.33 39.73 -23.48
CA LYS A 21 17.53 39.89 -22.66
C LYS A 21 17.46 39.10 -21.35
N ILE A 22 16.26 38.89 -20.80
CA ILE A 22 16.07 38.04 -19.63
C ILE A 22 16.37 36.58 -20.02
N ASP A 23 15.90 36.11 -21.19
CA ASP A 23 16.19 34.76 -21.68
C ASP A 23 17.69 34.52 -21.79
N CYS A 24 18.42 35.43 -22.45
CA CYS A 24 19.87 35.32 -22.59
C CYS A 24 20.63 35.38 -21.24
N THR A 25 19.99 35.85 -20.17
CA THR A 25 20.55 35.87 -18.82
C THR A 25 20.27 34.57 -18.06
N VAL A 26 19.13 33.93 -18.36
CA VAL A 26 18.60 32.80 -17.58
C VAL A 26 18.96 31.45 -18.21
N TYR A 27 18.90 31.34 -19.54
CA TYR A 27 19.14 30.11 -20.27
C TYR A 27 20.57 30.05 -20.82
N GLU A 28 21.06 28.83 -21.04
CA GLU A 28 22.30 28.57 -21.76
C GLU A 28 22.17 28.96 -23.24
N GLU A 29 23.29 29.28 -23.88
CA GLU A 29 23.34 29.78 -25.26
C GLU A 29 22.66 28.83 -26.27
N LYS A 30 22.69 27.51 -26.02
CA LYS A 30 22.02 26.52 -26.88
C LYS A 30 20.49 26.62 -26.89
N TYR A 31 19.89 27.26 -25.88
CA TYR A 31 18.43 27.50 -25.78
C TYR A 31 18.06 28.95 -26.13
N TRP A 32 18.99 29.74 -26.65
CA TRP A 32 18.67 31.09 -27.10
C TRP A 32 17.97 31.03 -28.45
N GLY A 33 16.69 31.39 -28.46
CA GLY A 33 15.98 31.67 -29.71
C GLY A 33 16.44 32.96 -30.38
N GLU A 34 15.80 33.31 -31.50
CA GLU A 34 15.97 34.59 -32.16
C GLU A 34 14.90 35.60 -31.72
N LEU A 35 15.32 36.83 -31.40
CA LEU A 35 14.40 37.93 -31.07
C LEU A 35 13.30 38.11 -32.14
N VAL A 36 13.64 37.95 -33.41
CA VAL A 36 12.70 38.10 -34.54
C VAL A 36 11.58 37.06 -34.47
N ASN A 37 11.89 35.82 -34.08
CA ASN A 37 10.91 34.75 -33.98
C ASN A 37 9.96 34.99 -32.80
N MET A 38 10.50 35.39 -31.65
CA MET A 38 9.71 35.82 -30.49
C MET A 38 8.76 37.00 -30.83
N GLU A 39 9.25 38.02 -31.55
CA GLU A 39 8.44 39.14 -32.00
C GLU A 39 7.32 38.72 -32.97
N ARG A 40 7.60 37.80 -33.90
CA ARG A 40 6.60 37.29 -34.85
C ARG A 40 5.49 36.53 -34.15
N ARG A 41 5.83 35.66 -33.19
CA ARG A 41 4.85 34.95 -32.34
C ARG A 41 4.01 35.93 -31.52
N TYR A 42 4.64 36.95 -30.93
CA TYR A 42 3.94 38.00 -30.18
C TYR A 42 2.94 38.80 -31.05
N VAL A 43 3.30 39.14 -32.29
CA VAL A 43 2.41 39.86 -33.21
C VAL A 43 1.22 39.00 -33.63
N ARG A 44 1.44 37.68 -33.78
CA ARG A 44 0.39 36.71 -34.09
C ARG A 44 -0.66 36.62 -32.99
N ASN A 45 -0.22 36.58 -31.73
CA ASN A 45 -1.10 36.55 -30.58
C ASN A 45 -0.53 37.39 -29.42
N ARG A 46 -1.10 38.58 -29.19
CA ARG A 46 -0.65 39.49 -28.13
C ARG A 46 -0.98 38.99 -26.72
N LYS A 47 -1.80 37.95 -26.57
CA LYS A 47 -2.16 37.39 -25.26
C LYS A 47 -1.13 36.39 -24.74
N SER A 48 0.00 36.21 -25.40
CA SER A 48 1.00 35.18 -25.06
C SER A 48 1.91 35.46 -23.86
N PHE A 49 1.74 36.56 -23.13
CA PHE A 49 2.66 36.93 -22.05
C PHE A 49 1.96 37.28 -20.74
N VAL A 50 2.57 36.83 -19.65
CA VAL A 50 2.37 37.37 -18.30
C VAL A 50 3.74 37.73 -17.74
N ILE A 51 3.89 38.96 -17.27
CA ILE A 51 5.18 39.55 -16.91
C ILE A 51 5.07 40.14 -15.51
N ILE A 52 6.12 39.96 -14.70
CA ILE A 52 6.28 40.65 -13.43
C ILE A 52 7.36 41.73 -13.54
N GLU A 53 7.05 42.90 -12.98
CA GLU A 53 7.95 44.02 -12.85
C GLU A 53 8.23 44.31 -11.37
N ASP A 54 9.49 44.54 -11.00
CA ASP A 54 9.82 45.08 -9.66
C ASP A 54 9.48 46.57 -9.59
N VAL A 55 9.80 47.30 -10.65
CA VAL A 55 9.37 48.69 -10.86
C VAL A 55 8.85 48.87 -12.30
N PRO A 56 7.93 49.81 -12.55
CA PRO A 56 7.35 50.00 -13.87
C PRO A 56 8.40 50.10 -14.99
N GLY A 57 8.29 49.24 -15.99
CA GLY A 57 9.19 49.15 -17.14
C GLY A 57 10.45 48.30 -16.94
N HIS A 58 10.64 47.70 -15.75
CA HIS A 58 11.74 46.80 -15.43
C HIS A 58 11.23 45.36 -15.20
N PRO A 59 11.19 44.52 -16.26
CA PRO A 59 10.74 43.14 -16.15
C PRO A 59 11.79 42.32 -15.40
N VAL A 60 11.33 41.49 -14.46
CA VAL A 60 12.20 40.62 -13.65
C VAL A 60 11.88 39.14 -13.81
N GLY A 61 10.76 38.83 -14.46
CA GLY A 61 10.37 37.49 -14.88
C GLY A 61 9.12 37.51 -15.74
N TYR A 62 8.89 36.45 -16.50
CA TYR A 62 7.72 36.29 -17.34
C TYR A 62 7.39 34.82 -17.64
N ILE A 63 6.15 34.55 -18.02
CA ILE A 63 5.69 33.31 -18.67
C ILE A 63 5.25 33.66 -20.08
N ASN A 64 5.84 32.98 -21.07
CA ASN A 64 5.40 33.03 -22.47
C ASN A 64 4.68 31.74 -22.80
N PHE A 65 3.44 31.86 -23.25
CA PHE A 65 2.60 30.75 -23.63
C PHE A 65 1.94 31.00 -24.98
N LEU A 66 1.83 29.95 -25.78
CA LEU A 66 1.36 30.00 -27.15
C LEU A 66 0.01 29.28 -27.26
N LEU A 67 -0.93 29.88 -27.97
CA LEU A 67 -2.18 29.20 -28.33
C LEU A 67 -1.92 28.34 -29.57
N THR A 68 -1.88 27.02 -29.41
CA THR A 68 -1.48 26.09 -30.47
C THR A 68 -2.68 25.72 -31.35
N ASN A 69 -2.40 25.36 -32.61
CA ASN A 69 -3.35 24.56 -33.39
C ASN A 69 -3.27 23.07 -32.97
N ASP A 70 -4.14 22.23 -33.50
CA ASP A 70 -4.21 20.81 -33.15
C ASP A 70 -2.96 20.04 -33.62
N GLU A 71 -2.43 20.38 -34.80
CA GLU A 71 -1.24 19.74 -35.38
C GLU A 71 0.00 19.95 -34.49
N LEU A 72 0.26 21.20 -34.09
CA LEU A 72 1.36 21.55 -33.20
C LEU A 72 1.19 20.92 -31.82
N TRP A 73 -0.04 20.84 -31.30
CA TRP A 73 -0.31 20.17 -30.03
C TRP A 73 0.02 18.67 -30.10
N GLU A 74 -0.45 17.98 -31.14
CA GLU A 74 -0.18 16.56 -31.35
C GLU A 74 1.32 16.29 -31.50
N GLU A 75 2.06 17.18 -32.16
CA GLU A 75 3.51 17.08 -32.27
C GLU A 75 4.21 17.27 -30.92
N ILE A 76 3.86 18.32 -30.16
CA ILE A 76 4.49 18.58 -28.86
C ILE A 76 4.20 17.45 -27.86
N VAL A 77 2.95 17.03 -27.76
CA VAL A 77 2.48 16.16 -26.67
C VAL A 77 2.58 14.67 -27.03
N GLU A 78 2.20 14.29 -28.25
CA GLU A 78 1.95 12.87 -28.59
C GLU A 78 3.03 12.24 -29.49
N THR A 79 3.58 12.98 -30.46
CA THR A 79 4.27 12.36 -31.61
C THR A 79 5.67 12.88 -31.92
N GLY A 80 6.06 14.08 -31.48
CA GLY A 80 7.26 14.76 -31.96
C GLY A 80 8.55 14.28 -31.30
N ASP A 81 9.55 13.89 -32.09
CA ASP A 81 10.81 13.34 -31.58
C ASP A 81 11.82 14.42 -31.10
N ILE A 82 11.47 15.71 -31.21
CA ILE A 82 12.31 16.85 -30.87
C ILE A 82 11.48 17.87 -30.09
N ILE A 83 12.10 18.62 -29.19
CA ILE A 83 11.45 19.76 -28.53
C ILE A 83 11.17 20.85 -29.56
N ARG A 84 9.93 21.31 -29.58
CA ARG A 84 9.53 22.54 -30.27
C ARG A 84 9.82 23.74 -29.35
N ASP A 85 10.58 24.71 -29.85
CA ASP A 85 10.93 25.95 -29.15
C ASP A 85 10.98 27.12 -30.15
N ASP A 86 12.17 27.62 -30.49
CA ASP A 86 12.27 28.80 -31.35
C ASP A 86 11.83 28.54 -32.81
N ASP A 87 11.81 27.29 -33.22
CA ASP A 87 11.39 26.81 -34.53
C ASP A 87 9.87 26.87 -34.75
N ILE A 88 9.07 27.13 -33.71
CA ILE A 88 7.61 27.30 -33.84
C ILE A 88 7.28 28.54 -34.66
N ALA A 89 6.69 28.33 -35.83
CA ALA A 89 6.26 29.36 -36.75
C ALA A 89 4.93 30.02 -36.32
N PRO A 90 4.72 31.31 -36.63
CA PRO A 90 3.46 31.99 -36.32
C PRO A 90 2.21 31.33 -36.91
N GLU A 91 2.34 30.67 -38.05
CA GLU A 91 1.23 30.00 -38.76
C GLU A 91 0.74 28.74 -38.02
N GLU A 92 1.58 28.14 -37.19
CA GLU A 92 1.25 27.00 -36.33
C GLU A 92 0.46 27.43 -35.08
N LEU A 93 0.33 28.75 -34.87
CA LEU A 93 -0.43 29.34 -33.77
C LEU A 93 -1.81 29.81 -34.22
N ARG A 94 -2.80 29.62 -33.34
CA ARG A 94 -4.12 30.21 -33.50
C ARG A 94 -4.09 31.70 -33.14
N GLU A 95 -4.83 32.48 -33.91
CA GLU A 95 -4.92 33.93 -33.71
C GLU A 95 -5.76 34.34 -32.50
N LYS A 96 -6.76 33.52 -32.14
CA LYS A 96 -7.78 33.87 -31.15
C LYS A 96 -8.19 32.66 -30.33
N PHE A 97 -8.53 32.93 -29.08
CA PHE A 97 -9.23 31.99 -28.21
C PHE A 97 -10.69 31.93 -28.62
N GLU A 98 -11.20 30.71 -28.82
CA GLU A 98 -12.59 30.49 -29.21
C GLU A 98 -13.01 29.04 -28.90
N GLY A 99 -14.29 28.86 -28.55
CA GLY A 99 -14.85 27.53 -28.27
C GLY A 99 -14.26 26.86 -27.03
N GLU A 100 -14.32 25.53 -27.00
CA GLU A 100 -13.97 24.74 -25.81
C GLU A 100 -12.60 24.05 -25.86
N ASP A 101 -11.95 24.01 -27.02
CA ASP A 101 -10.71 23.27 -27.26
C ASP A 101 -9.51 24.21 -27.45
N ASN A 102 -9.22 25.05 -26.45
CA ASN A 102 -8.03 25.92 -26.49
C ASN A 102 -6.86 25.24 -25.78
N ASN A 103 -5.87 24.80 -26.56
CA ASN A 103 -4.63 24.18 -26.08
C ASN A 103 -3.51 25.22 -26.01
N LEU A 104 -2.80 25.26 -24.88
CA LEU A 104 -1.73 26.20 -24.63
C LEU A 104 -0.39 25.49 -24.48
N PHE A 105 0.67 26.06 -25.04
CA PHE A 105 2.03 25.58 -24.83
C PHE A 105 2.88 26.64 -24.14
N ILE A 106 3.40 26.36 -22.95
CA ILE A 106 4.36 27.19 -22.26
C ILE A 106 5.73 26.96 -22.90
N ILE A 107 6.15 27.94 -23.70
CA ILE A 107 7.44 27.91 -24.40
C ILE A 107 8.58 28.41 -23.49
N SER A 108 8.31 29.34 -22.58
CA SER A 108 9.36 29.89 -21.71
C SER A 108 8.80 30.36 -20.36
N VAL A 109 9.57 30.08 -19.30
CA VAL A 109 9.34 30.58 -17.94
C VAL A 109 10.67 31.07 -17.40
N VAL A 110 10.77 32.37 -17.15
CA VAL A 110 12.02 32.96 -16.67
C VAL A 110 11.81 33.85 -15.46
N ILE A 111 12.75 33.76 -14.53
CA ILE A 111 12.91 34.67 -13.40
C ILE A 111 14.41 34.96 -13.31
N LEU A 112 14.76 36.24 -13.29
CA LEU A 112 16.14 36.68 -13.13
C LEU A 112 16.75 36.08 -11.85
N PRO A 113 18.01 35.62 -11.87
CA PRO A 113 18.64 34.92 -10.74
C PRO A 113 18.50 35.66 -9.40
N ASP A 114 18.69 36.99 -9.40
CA ASP A 114 18.59 37.85 -8.21
C ASP A 114 17.19 37.89 -7.58
N TYR A 115 16.17 37.41 -8.30
CA TYR A 115 14.77 37.39 -7.86
C TYR A 115 14.25 35.98 -7.55
N ARG A 116 15.07 34.93 -7.76
CA ARG A 116 14.74 33.54 -7.38
C ARG A 116 14.74 33.39 -5.86
N GLY A 117 13.91 32.47 -5.34
CA GLY A 117 13.73 32.28 -3.89
C GLY A 117 12.98 33.41 -3.17
N LYS A 118 12.47 34.40 -3.91
CA LYS A 118 11.57 35.45 -3.42
C LYS A 118 10.12 35.15 -3.83
N GLU A 119 9.19 36.04 -3.45
CA GLU A 119 7.77 35.99 -3.86
C GLU A 119 7.53 36.13 -5.37
N ALA A 120 8.58 36.24 -6.20
CA ALA A 120 8.50 36.44 -7.65
C ALA A 120 7.80 35.26 -8.36
N ALA A 121 8.17 34.02 -8.03
CA ALA A 121 7.56 32.85 -8.65
C ALA A 121 6.06 32.77 -8.32
N SER A 122 5.67 33.00 -7.06
CA SER A 122 4.27 33.03 -6.65
C SER A 122 3.51 34.17 -7.32
N ALA A 123 4.08 35.38 -7.40
CA ALA A 123 3.45 36.51 -8.09
C ALA A 123 3.24 36.24 -9.59
N LEU A 124 4.21 35.59 -10.24
CA LEU A 124 4.14 35.23 -11.65
C LEU A 124 3.08 34.14 -11.90
N THR A 125 3.04 33.10 -11.07
CA THR A 125 2.02 32.04 -11.10
C THR A 125 0.62 32.59 -10.86
N ASP A 126 0.43 33.40 -9.81
CA ASP A 126 -0.87 34.01 -9.50
C ASP A 126 -1.32 34.94 -10.64
N GLY A 127 -0.38 35.69 -11.21
CA GLY A 127 -0.61 36.53 -12.38
C GLY A 127 -1.07 35.71 -13.59
N PHE A 128 -0.44 34.56 -13.82
CA PHE A 128 -0.76 33.65 -14.91
C PHE A 128 -2.16 33.06 -14.76
N ILE A 129 -2.49 32.51 -13.60
CA ILE A 129 -3.81 31.93 -13.31
C ILE A 129 -4.91 32.98 -13.45
N LYS A 130 -4.71 34.18 -12.87
CA LYS A 130 -5.66 35.29 -12.99
C LYS A 130 -5.87 35.70 -14.45
N TYR A 131 -4.80 35.72 -15.24
CA TYR A 131 -4.87 36.10 -16.63
C TYR A 131 -5.56 35.04 -17.50
N LEU A 132 -5.29 33.75 -17.29
CA LEU A 132 -6.02 32.67 -17.96
C LEU A 132 -7.52 32.73 -17.65
N ASN A 133 -7.89 32.93 -16.38
CA ASN A 133 -9.29 33.11 -15.98
C ASN A 133 -9.92 34.37 -16.60
N LYS A 134 -9.16 35.46 -16.73
CA LYS A 134 -9.59 36.67 -17.44
C LYS A 134 -9.86 36.37 -18.91
N ILE A 135 -8.96 35.67 -19.60
CA ILE A 135 -9.12 35.29 -21.01
C ILE A 135 -10.38 34.44 -21.19
N GLN A 136 -10.57 33.37 -20.41
CA GLN A 136 -11.76 32.51 -20.50
C GLN A 136 -13.06 33.29 -20.34
N LYS A 137 -13.07 34.28 -19.44
CA LYS A 137 -14.23 35.11 -19.18
C LYS A 137 -14.48 36.17 -20.26
N GLU A 138 -13.44 36.82 -20.75
CA GLU A 138 -13.57 37.93 -21.72
C GLU A 138 -13.81 37.42 -23.14
N ASP A 139 -13.19 36.30 -23.51
CA ASP A 139 -13.30 35.70 -24.84
C ASP A 139 -14.40 34.62 -24.93
N ASP A 140 -15.09 34.35 -23.82
CA ASP A 140 -16.13 33.30 -23.71
C ASP A 140 -15.65 31.95 -24.26
N CYS A 141 -14.50 31.51 -23.73
CA CYS A 141 -13.80 30.30 -24.18
C CYS A 141 -13.40 29.41 -23.01
N LYS A 142 -13.09 28.15 -23.29
CA LYS A 142 -12.49 27.21 -22.33
C LYS A 142 -11.08 26.83 -22.75
N ILE A 143 -10.16 26.88 -21.78
CA ILE A 143 -8.83 26.29 -21.91
C ILE A 143 -8.98 24.80 -21.61
N LYS A 144 -8.55 23.97 -22.55
CA LYS A 144 -8.67 22.51 -22.46
C LYS A 144 -7.48 21.89 -21.76
N ALA A 145 -6.29 22.32 -22.17
CA ALA A 145 -5.04 21.77 -21.68
C ALA A 145 -3.91 22.79 -21.82
N ILE A 146 -2.91 22.67 -20.96
CA ILE A 146 -1.67 23.44 -21.02
C ILE A 146 -0.51 22.44 -21.03
N SER A 147 0.40 22.54 -21.98
CA SER A 147 1.64 21.76 -22.01
C SER A 147 2.85 22.65 -21.77
N GLY A 148 3.97 22.03 -21.40
CA GLY A 148 5.26 22.69 -21.27
C GLY A 148 6.39 21.66 -21.34
N THR A 149 7.55 22.09 -21.81
CA THR A 149 8.73 21.23 -21.87
C THR A 149 9.76 21.70 -20.85
N ALA A 150 10.24 20.79 -20.01
CA ALA A 150 11.28 21.09 -19.04
C ALA A 150 12.63 20.54 -19.49
N VAL A 151 13.55 21.47 -19.74
CA VAL A 151 14.97 21.20 -20.07
C VAL A 151 15.90 21.31 -18.84
N SER A 152 15.33 21.53 -17.65
CA SER A 152 16.09 21.70 -16.41
C SER A 152 15.31 21.19 -15.20
N GLU A 153 16.02 20.81 -14.13
CA GLU A 153 15.40 20.37 -12.88
C GLU A 153 14.49 21.45 -12.27
N ASP A 154 14.87 22.73 -12.38
CA ASP A 154 14.06 23.86 -11.92
C ASP A 154 12.77 24.01 -12.74
N GLY A 155 12.82 23.79 -14.05
CA GLY A 155 11.64 23.76 -14.91
C GLY A 155 10.69 22.61 -14.55
N GLN A 156 11.24 21.42 -14.28
CA GLN A 156 10.45 20.27 -13.81
C GLN A 156 9.78 20.56 -12.47
N LYS A 157 10.51 21.16 -11.51
CA LYS A 157 9.97 21.60 -10.21
C LYS A 157 8.84 22.61 -10.39
N PHE A 158 9.01 23.58 -11.29
CA PHE A 158 8.00 24.59 -11.58
C PHE A 158 6.72 23.97 -12.15
N LEU A 159 6.82 23.13 -13.18
CA LEU A 159 5.66 22.51 -13.83
C LEU A 159 4.92 21.55 -12.89
N ARG A 160 5.65 20.69 -12.16
CA ARG A 160 5.03 19.79 -11.16
C ARG A 160 4.29 20.56 -10.07
N ARG A 161 4.84 21.70 -9.61
CA ARG A 161 4.17 22.59 -8.65
C ARG A 161 2.86 23.15 -9.22
N LEU A 162 2.74 23.33 -10.53
CA LEU A 162 1.53 23.86 -11.17
C LEU A 162 0.56 22.76 -11.61
N ASN A 163 0.62 21.58 -10.99
CA ASN A 163 -0.25 20.46 -11.32
C ASN A 163 -0.04 19.92 -12.75
N PHE A 164 1.17 20.03 -13.31
CA PHE A 164 1.48 19.39 -14.58
C PHE A 164 2.05 17.98 -14.35
N ARG A 165 1.52 17.01 -15.08
CA ARG A 165 2.00 15.62 -15.12
C ARG A 165 3.00 15.42 -16.25
N CYS A 166 4.07 14.69 -15.98
CA CYS A 166 5.03 14.29 -17.01
C CYS A 166 4.37 13.21 -17.86
N VAL A 167 4.23 13.45 -19.16
CA VAL A 167 3.54 12.51 -20.07
C VAL A 167 4.51 11.81 -21.01
N ARG A 168 5.71 12.34 -21.22
CA ARG A 168 6.64 11.84 -22.23
C ARG A 168 8.08 12.28 -21.99
N GLU A 169 9.01 11.43 -22.36
CA GLU A 169 10.43 11.76 -22.46
C GLU A 169 10.80 11.94 -23.94
N VAL A 170 11.49 13.04 -24.25
CA VAL A 170 12.09 13.29 -25.56
C VAL A 170 13.57 13.02 -25.42
N LYS A 171 14.06 12.00 -26.13
CA LYS A 171 15.48 11.65 -26.10
C LYS A 171 16.27 12.70 -26.85
N ASP A 172 17.16 13.38 -26.14
CA ASP A 172 18.13 14.27 -26.76
C ASP A 172 19.07 13.44 -27.67
N LEU A 173 19.53 14.05 -28.76
CA LEU A 173 20.40 13.40 -29.75
C LEU A 173 21.84 13.23 -29.24
N GLU A 174 22.20 13.87 -28.13
CA GLU A 174 23.52 13.76 -27.50
C GLU A 174 23.57 12.60 -26.49
N GLU A 175 24.39 11.60 -26.78
CA GLU A 175 24.64 10.44 -25.92
C GLU A 175 25.13 10.88 -24.52
N GLY A 176 24.32 10.67 -23.48
CA GLY A 176 24.67 10.93 -22.07
C GLY A 176 23.96 12.12 -21.42
N SER A 177 23.16 12.89 -22.17
CA SER A 177 22.32 13.97 -21.61
C SER A 177 21.05 13.40 -20.94
N ALA A 178 20.57 14.08 -19.89
CA ALA A 178 19.26 13.76 -19.31
C ALA A 178 18.15 14.04 -20.34
N PRO A 179 17.11 13.19 -20.45
CA PRO A 179 16.04 13.41 -21.41
C PRO A 179 15.24 14.65 -21.03
N ASP A 180 14.79 15.37 -22.06
CA ASP A 180 13.86 16.46 -21.87
C ASP A 180 12.45 15.90 -21.64
N LEU A 181 11.70 16.55 -20.76
CA LEU A 181 10.43 16.03 -20.28
C LEU A 181 9.28 16.90 -20.75
N VAL A 182 8.27 16.28 -21.36
CA VAL A 182 7.02 16.94 -21.75
C VAL A 182 5.99 16.77 -20.64
N PHE A 183 5.41 17.89 -20.26
CA PHE A 183 4.42 17.99 -19.20
C PHE A 183 3.09 18.49 -19.74
N VAL A 184 1.99 18.02 -19.16
CA VAL A 184 0.62 18.44 -19.51
C VAL A 184 -0.17 18.71 -18.22
N CYS A 185 -1.02 19.73 -18.25
CA CYS A 185 -2.02 20.05 -17.23
C CYS A 185 -3.39 20.13 -17.92
N ASP A 186 -4.23 19.13 -17.69
CA ASP A 186 -5.54 18.93 -18.30
C ASP A 186 -6.53 18.38 -17.26
N GLY A 187 -7.82 18.31 -17.62
CA GLY A 187 -8.86 17.76 -16.74
C GLY A 187 -8.90 18.42 -15.35
N ASP A 188 -8.96 17.61 -14.29
CA ASP A 188 -9.09 18.06 -12.91
C ASP A 188 -7.85 18.84 -12.42
N TYR A 189 -6.65 18.56 -12.96
CA TYR A 189 -5.45 19.32 -12.67
C TYR A 189 -5.57 20.77 -13.14
N LEU A 190 -6.08 20.96 -14.37
CA LEU A 190 -6.28 22.30 -14.92
C LEU A 190 -7.37 23.04 -14.13
N GLU A 191 -8.44 22.36 -13.75
CA GLU A 191 -9.47 22.96 -12.89
C GLU A 191 -8.90 23.43 -11.55
N ASN A 192 -8.09 22.60 -10.90
CA ASN A 192 -7.44 22.94 -9.64
C ASN A 192 -6.42 24.08 -9.79
N LEU A 193 -5.61 24.05 -10.85
CA LEU A 193 -4.69 25.14 -11.19
C LEU A 193 -5.46 26.47 -11.37
N LEU A 194 -6.56 26.45 -12.14
CA LEU A 194 -7.37 27.65 -12.40
C LEU A 194 -8.10 28.15 -11.14
N LYS A 195 -8.43 27.27 -10.19
CA LYS A 195 -8.94 27.63 -8.85
C LYS A 195 -7.83 28.13 -7.91
N GLY A 196 -6.56 28.07 -8.31
CA GLY A 196 -5.41 28.41 -7.46
C GLY A 196 -5.12 27.38 -6.37
N LYS A 197 -5.65 26.16 -6.50
CA LYS A 197 -5.35 25.03 -5.60
C LYS A 197 -4.01 24.41 -6.01
N ILE A 198 -2.94 25.01 -5.51
CA ILE A 198 -1.56 24.55 -5.72
C ILE A 198 -1.02 24.00 -4.42
N TYR A 199 -0.57 22.75 -4.43
CA TYR A 199 0.09 22.16 -3.29
C TYR A 199 1.58 22.57 -3.23
N ILE A 200 2.00 23.08 -2.08
CA ILE A 200 3.40 23.39 -1.79
C ILE A 200 3.74 22.72 -0.47
N LYS A 201 4.58 21.69 -0.54
CA LYS A 201 5.05 20.99 0.64
C LYS A 201 5.78 21.97 1.56
N SER A 202 5.28 22.07 2.79
CA SER A 202 5.74 23.06 3.77
C SER A 202 6.80 22.51 4.75
N TYR A 203 7.10 21.21 4.66
CA TYR A 203 8.01 20.46 5.53
C TYR A 203 8.92 19.54 4.70
N LYS A 204 9.93 18.95 5.35
CA LYS A 204 10.76 17.87 4.79
C LYS A 204 10.53 16.62 5.60
N ASP A 205 10.62 15.47 4.95
CA ASP A 205 10.52 14.20 5.64
C ASP A 205 11.19 13.03 4.89
N ASP A 206 11.53 12.01 5.67
CA ASP A 206 11.81 10.67 5.17
C ASP A 206 10.58 9.78 5.45
N VAL A 207 10.16 9.01 4.44
CA VAL A 207 8.92 8.21 4.50
C VAL A 207 9.27 6.73 4.55
N PHE A 208 8.66 6.01 5.48
CA PHE A 208 8.79 4.56 5.63
C PHE A 208 7.41 3.90 5.54
N LEU A 209 7.17 3.12 4.49
CA LEU A 209 5.92 2.38 4.31
C LEU A 209 6.15 0.91 4.66
N PHE A 210 5.30 0.35 5.51
CA PHE A 210 5.40 -1.04 5.97
C PHE A 210 4.23 -1.86 5.43
N LEU A 211 4.52 -2.98 4.79
CA LEU A 211 3.55 -3.91 4.22
C LEU A 211 3.77 -5.32 4.77
N PRO A 212 2.77 -5.93 5.44
CA PRO A 212 2.90 -7.27 6.00
C PRO A 212 2.56 -8.34 4.95
N PHE A 213 3.39 -9.38 4.89
CA PHE A 213 3.24 -10.51 3.97
C PHE A 213 3.40 -11.84 4.69
N ALA A 214 2.85 -12.88 4.06
CA ALA A 214 3.08 -14.26 4.42
C ALA A 214 3.34 -15.09 3.15
N ASP A 215 3.91 -16.28 3.32
CA ASP A 215 3.96 -17.27 2.26
C ASP A 215 3.55 -18.67 2.74
N ASN A 216 3.61 -19.62 1.82
CA ASN A 216 3.34 -21.02 2.08
C ASN A 216 4.63 -21.73 2.53
N GLU A 217 4.53 -22.69 3.45
CA GLU A 217 5.66 -23.54 3.87
C GLU A 217 6.39 -24.24 2.71
N ARG A 218 5.68 -24.47 1.59
CA ARG A 218 6.24 -25.09 0.38
C ARG A 218 6.82 -24.08 -0.60
N ASN A 219 6.78 -22.79 -0.30
CA ASN A 219 7.34 -21.75 -1.16
C ASN A 219 8.86 -21.83 -1.11
N LEU A 220 9.46 -22.23 -2.23
CA LEU A 220 10.91 -22.23 -2.39
C LEU A 220 11.40 -21.01 -3.20
N LYS A 221 10.50 -20.16 -3.70
CA LYS A 221 10.86 -19.06 -4.61
C LYS A 221 11.80 -18.07 -3.94
N LEU A 222 11.44 -17.56 -2.76
CA LEU A 222 12.24 -16.60 -2.00
C LEU A 222 13.64 -17.16 -1.73
N LYS A 223 13.71 -18.32 -1.08
CA LYS A 223 14.98 -18.99 -0.78
C LYS A 223 15.84 -19.25 -2.01
N ASN A 224 15.23 -19.77 -3.10
CA ASN A 224 15.95 -20.03 -4.34
C ASN A 224 16.45 -18.76 -5.03
N LYS A 225 15.69 -17.66 -4.96
CA LYS A 225 16.10 -16.35 -5.48
C LYS A 225 17.26 -15.78 -4.67
N LEU A 226 17.11 -15.76 -3.34
CA LEU A 226 18.13 -15.25 -2.43
C LEU A 226 19.44 -16.03 -2.54
N THR A 227 19.40 -17.36 -2.70
CA THR A 227 20.61 -18.18 -2.89
C THR A 227 21.21 -18.12 -4.30
N ARG A 228 20.38 -17.95 -5.34
CA ARG A 228 20.85 -17.96 -6.74
C ARG A 228 21.47 -16.64 -7.18
N ASP A 229 20.98 -15.52 -6.66
CA ASP A 229 21.43 -14.20 -7.13
C ASP A 229 22.85 -13.87 -6.65
N GLY A 230 23.42 -14.61 -5.68
CA GLY A 230 24.86 -14.62 -5.35
C GLY A 230 25.48 -13.28 -4.94
N LYS A 231 24.66 -12.23 -4.82
CA LYS A 231 24.99 -10.93 -4.26
C LYS A 231 24.65 -10.97 -2.78
N ASP A 232 25.53 -10.42 -1.96
CA ASP A 232 25.16 -10.11 -0.58
C ASP A 232 23.91 -9.23 -0.64
N HIS A 233 22.82 -9.63 0.03
CA HIS A 233 21.53 -8.90 0.08
C HIS A 233 21.65 -7.67 0.99
N ILE A 234 22.78 -6.99 0.85
CA ILE A 234 23.25 -5.82 1.56
C ILE A 234 23.37 -4.73 0.49
N PRO A 235 22.88 -3.51 0.74
CA PRO A 235 23.06 -2.41 -0.19
C PRO A 235 24.55 -2.15 -0.43
N GLY A 236 24.91 -1.83 -1.68
CA GLY A 236 26.29 -1.45 -2.00
C GLY A 236 26.67 -0.13 -1.32
N GLU A 237 27.97 0.11 -1.12
CA GLU A 237 28.47 1.39 -0.58
C GLU A 237 28.07 2.60 -1.47
N ASP A 238 27.76 2.36 -2.75
CA ASP A 238 27.25 3.35 -3.71
C ASP A 238 25.77 3.71 -3.52
N GLU A 239 25.04 2.96 -2.70
CA GLU A 239 23.66 3.23 -2.29
C GLU A 239 23.61 3.70 -0.83
N GLU A 240 24.37 4.76 -0.53
CA GLU A 240 24.61 5.27 0.84
C GLU A 240 23.34 5.33 1.73
N PRO A 241 22.19 5.89 1.29
CA PRO A 241 21.01 5.99 2.16
C PRO A 241 20.48 4.60 2.56
N ALA A 242 20.57 3.62 1.68
CA ALA A 242 20.13 2.27 1.96
C ALA A 242 21.15 1.50 2.80
N HIS A 243 22.44 1.65 2.49
CA HIS A 243 23.53 1.00 3.21
C HIS A 243 23.55 1.42 4.68
N SER A 244 23.51 2.73 4.94
CA SER A 244 23.47 3.27 6.30
C SER A 244 22.26 2.76 7.09
N LEU A 245 21.06 2.78 6.48
CA LEU A 245 19.85 2.29 7.14
C LEU A 245 19.94 0.80 7.46
N TYR A 246 20.52 0.00 6.56
CA TYR A 246 20.68 -1.43 6.75
C TYR A 246 21.59 -1.75 7.94
N GLU A 247 22.77 -1.12 8.01
CA GLU A 247 23.73 -1.31 9.11
C GLU A 247 23.15 -0.86 10.45
N GLN A 248 22.54 0.32 10.49
CA GLN A 248 21.97 0.87 11.72
C GLN A 248 20.85 0.00 12.27
N LEU A 249 19.98 -0.51 11.42
CA LEU A 249 18.92 -1.41 11.88
C LEU A 249 19.52 -2.69 12.48
N ASP A 250 20.52 -3.34 11.86
CA ASP A 250 21.12 -4.56 12.45
C ASP A 250 21.86 -4.29 13.77
N ASP A 251 22.53 -3.15 13.89
CA ASP A 251 23.25 -2.77 15.11
C ASP A 251 22.29 -2.41 16.26
N TYR A 252 21.27 -1.59 15.98
CA TYR A 252 20.26 -1.21 16.98
C TYR A 252 19.44 -2.40 17.46
N LEU A 253 19.14 -3.37 16.58
CA LEU A 253 18.46 -4.62 16.95
C LEU A 253 19.17 -5.31 18.12
N ARG A 254 20.47 -5.52 17.97
CA ARG A 254 21.31 -6.22 18.95
C ARG A 254 21.54 -5.39 20.21
N TYR A 255 21.57 -4.06 20.06
CA TYR A 255 21.80 -3.14 21.17
C TYR A 255 20.58 -2.91 22.06
N GLU A 256 19.37 -2.91 21.49
CA GLU A 256 18.14 -2.55 22.19
C GLU A 256 17.37 -3.76 22.73
N TYR A 257 17.59 -4.96 22.20
CA TYR A 257 16.77 -6.12 22.48
C TYR A 257 17.53 -7.25 23.21
N LYS A 258 16.95 -7.75 24.31
CA LYS A 258 17.61 -8.69 25.25
C LYS A 258 17.65 -10.15 24.78
N ASN A 259 16.68 -10.56 23.97
CA ASN A 259 16.50 -11.96 23.62
C ASN A 259 17.26 -12.28 22.32
N GLU A 260 18.55 -12.60 22.46
CA GLU A 260 19.44 -12.89 21.33
C GLU A 260 18.90 -14.00 20.43
N ASP A 261 18.40 -15.10 21.01
CA ASP A 261 17.83 -16.23 20.24
C ASP A 261 16.69 -15.79 19.31
N ALA A 262 15.87 -14.83 19.74
CA ALA A 262 14.76 -14.32 18.93
C ALA A 262 15.23 -13.40 17.81
N ILE A 263 16.30 -12.61 18.03
CA ILE A 263 16.89 -11.76 17.00
C ILE A 263 17.59 -12.62 15.94
N GLU A 264 18.25 -13.71 16.34
CA GLU A 264 18.92 -14.62 15.40
C GLU A 264 17.95 -15.29 14.39
N GLU A 265 16.65 -15.37 14.70
CA GLU A 265 15.63 -15.86 13.76
C GLU A 265 15.15 -14.80 12.74
N LEU A 266 15.53 -13.54 12.94
CA LEU A 266 15.18 -12.42 12.06
C LEU A 266 16.28 -12.20 11.02
N GLU A 267 15.90 -12.24 9.75
CA GLU A 267 16.81 -11.96 8.63
C GLU A 267 16.30 -10.76 7.83
N ARG A 268 17.19 -9.83 7.47
CA ARG A 268 16.85 -8.67 6.64
C ARG A 268 17.46 -8.84 5.25
N TYR A 269 16.66 -8.61 4.23
CA TYR A 269 17.12 -8.65 2.83
C TYR A 269 16.87 -7.31 2.15
N TYR A 270 17.89 -6.76 1.50
CA TYR A 270 17.71 -5.66 0.59
C TYR A 270 17.25 -6.16 -0.79
N LEU A 271 16.07 -5.72 -1.23
CA LEU A 271 15.47 -6.14 -2.50
C LEU A 271 15.91 -5.28 -3.69
N GLY A 272 16.48 -4.11 -3.41
CA GLY A 272 16.96 -3.16 -4.41
C GLY A 272 16.23 -1.81 -4.36
N LYS A 273 16.59 -1.03 -5.36
CA LYS A 273 16.15 0.34 -5.61
C LYS A 273 15.12 0.38 -6.72
N PHE A 274 13.99 1.03 -6.49
CA PHE A 274 12.85 1.05 -7.41
C PHE A 274 12.28 2.47 -7.56
N PRO A 275 11.95 2.90 -8.80
CA PRO A 275 11.10 4.07 -9.00
C PRO A 275 9.66 3.72 -8.63
N VAL A 276 9.13 4.36 -7.59
CA VAL A 276 7.75 4.26 -7.13
C VAL A 276 6.93 5.41 -7.69
N LEU A 277 5.77 5.09 -8.25
CA LEU A 277 4.83 6.07 -8.77
C LEU A 277 4.07 6.73 -7.63
N VAL A 278 4.02 8.07 -7.66
CA VAL A 278 3.14 8.87 -6.82
C VAL A 278 1.93 9.28 -7.65
N THR A 279 0.74 8.93 -7.17
CA THR A 279 -0.53 9.22 -7.83
C THR A 279 -1.33 10.25 -7.04
N SER A 280 -2.34 10.85 -7.67
CA SER A 280 -3.41 11.49 -6.91
C SER A 280 -4.31 10.45 -6.25
N ASP A 281 -5.40 10.91 -5.64
CA ASP A 281 -6.46 10.10 -5.02
C ASP A 281 -7.49 9.57 -6.04
N THR A 282 -7.22 9.72 -7.35
CA THR A 282 -8.06 9.18 -8.42
C THR A 282 -7.69 7.73 -8.75
N TYR A 283 -8.25 6.80 -8.00
CA TYR A 283 -8.23 5.36 -8.33
C TYR A 283 -9.52 5.02 -9.09
N GLU A 284 -9.61 5.26 -10.41
CA GLU A 284 -10.78 4.84 -11.20
C GLU A 284 -10.59 3.43 -11.78
N PHE A 285 -11.45 2.51 -11.35
CA PHE A 285 -11.65 1.22 -12.01
C PHE A 285 -12.80 1.35 -13.00
N GLU A 286 -12.57 1.89 -14.21
CA GLU A 286 -13.59 1.83 -15.24
C GLU A 286 -13.76 0.40 -15.75
N LYS A 287 -14.89 -0.24 -15.39
CA LYS A 287 -15.41 -1.37 -16.18
C LYS A 287 -15.85 -0.85 -17.54
N VAL A 288 -14.93 -0.83 -18.51
CA VAL A 288 -15.25 -0.52 -19.90
C VAL A 288 -16.19 -1.61 -20.44
N LYS A 289 -17.48 -1.33 -20.50
CA LYS A 289 -18.48 -2.24 -21.10
C LYS A 289 -18.13 -2.46 -22.58
N GLY A 290 -17.60 -3.63 -22.90
CA GLY A 290 -17.54 -4.14 -24.28
C GLY A 290 -16.15 -4.34 -24.87
N LEU A 291 -15.07 -4.10 -24.12
CA LEU A 291 -13.71 -4.43 -24.54
C LEU A 291 -13.11 -5.49 -23.58
N SER A 292 -12.64 -6.60 -24.14
CA SER A 292 -11.89 -7.63 -23.43
C SER A 292 -10.43 -7.20 -23.25
N VAL A 293 -10.22 -6.04 -22.64
CA VAL A 293 -8.93 -5.57 -22.17
C VAL A 293 -9.06 -5.53 -20.63
N PRO A 294 -8.09 -6.04 -19.85
CA PRO A 294 -8.11 -5.87 -18.41
C PRO A 294 -8.26 -4.38 -18.09
N ASP A 295 -9.08 -4.06 -17.09
CA ASP A 295 -9.51 -2.72 -16.70
C ASP A 295 -8.37 -1.71 -16.93
N ALA A 296 -8.57 -0.74 -17.84
CA ALA A 296 -7.65 0.36 -18.00
C ALA A 296 -7.86 1.23 -16.76
N GLU A 297 -7.17 0.87 -15.71
CA GLU A 297 -7.20 1.52 -14.43
C GLU A 297 -6.65 2.95 -14.71
N ILE A 298 -7.51 3.95 -14.53
CA ILE A 298 -7.21 5.36 -14.82
C ILE A 298 -6.71 5.93 -13.51
N TRP A 299 -5.40 6.15 -13.44
CA TRP A 299 -4.78 6.86 -12.34
C TRP A 299 -4.06 8.07 -12.89
N GLU A 300 -4.10 9.15 -12.13
CA GLU A 300 -3.40 10.36 -12.51
C GLU A 300 -2.01 10.40 -11.86
N GLU A 301 -0.99 10.42 -12.72
CA GLU A 301 0.43 10.42 -12.31
C GLU A 301 0.86 11.81 -11.84
N ILE A 302 1.24 11.94 -10.57
CA ILE A 302 1.87 13.17 -10.03
C ILE A 302 3.37 13.16 -10.36
N GLY A 303 3.99 11.99 -10.27
CA GLY A 303 5.40 11.79 -10.63
C GLY A 303 5.96 10.52 -10.01
N GLU A 304 7.28 10.45 -9.90
CA GLU A 304 7.96 9.31 -9.30
C GLU A 304 8.90 9.75 -8.17
N VAL A 305 9.06 8.85 -7.20
CA VAL A 305 10.09 8.88 -6.17
C VAL A 305 10.96 7.65 -6.26
N GLU A 306 12.22 7.84 -5.89
CA GLU A 306 13.15 6.75 -5.73
C GLU A 306 12.96 6.11 -4.35
N ALA A 307 12.81 4.79 -4.30
CA ALA A 307 12.55 4.07 -3.07
C ALA A 307 13.47 2.86 -2.92
N TYR A 308 13.86 2.57 -1.67
CA TYR A 308 14.69 1.45 -1.28
C TYR A 308 13.84 0.43 -0.54
N MET A 309 13.90 -0.83 -0.96
CA MET A 309 13.03 -1.87 -0.42
C MET A 309 13.80 -2.88 0.41
N PHE A 310 13.35 -3.08 1.65
CA PHE A 310 13.92 -4.04 2.60
C PHE A 310 12.85 -5.02 3.03
N LEU A 311 13.21 -6.30 3.12
CA LEU A 311 12.32 -7.36 3.57
C LEU A 311 12.85 -7.91 4.89
N GLN A 312 12.15 -7.62 5.98
CA GLN A 312 12.37 -8.27 7.26
C GLN A 312 11.63 -9.61 7.25
N ALA A 313 12.35 -10.70 7.48
CA ALA A 313 11.86 -12.06 7.41
C ALA A 313 11.93 -12.74 8.77
N LEU A 314 10.84 -13.43 9.13
CA LEU A 314 10.81 -14.46 10.16
C LEU A 314 10.53 -15.79 9.46
N GLU A 315 11.56 -16.35 8.82
CA GLU A 315 11.44 -17.49 7.90
C GLU A 315 10.76 -18.69 8.58
N VAL A 316 11.10 -18.95 9.85
CA VAL A 316 10.57 -20.07 10.61
C VAL A 316 9.03 -20.04 10.74
N SER A 317 8.44 -18.85 10.66
CA SER A 317 7.00 -18.62 10.75
C SER A 317 6.38 -18.26 9.40
N HIS A 318 7.18 -18.16 8.33
CA HIS A 318 6.72 -17.80 6.98
C HIS A 318 5.98 -16.45 6.97
N LEU A 319 6.57 -15.46 7.67
CA LEU A 319 6.06 -14.10 7.84
C LEU A 319 7.14 -13.11 7.44
N TYR A 320 6.71 -12.03 6.80
CA TYR A 320 7.60 -11.03 6.26
C TYR A 320 6.98 -9.64 6.39
N VAL A 321 7.82 -8.63 6.55
CA VAL A 321 7.43 -7.22 6.49
C VAL A 321 8.31 -6.55 5.46
N LEU A 322 7.69 -5.98 4.44
CA LEU A 322 8.38 -5.12 3.50
C LEU A 322 8.38 -3.70 4.03
N MET A 323 9.56 -3.12 4.20
CA MET A 323 9.76 -1.69 4.41
C MET A 323 10.18 -1.02 3.10
N ILE A 324 9.46 0.02 2.71
CA ILE A 324 9.79 0.90 1.58
C ILE A 324 10.27 2.21 2.16
N TYR A 325 11.55 2.52 1.97
CA TYR A 325 12.20 3.74 2.44
C TYR A 325 12.35 4.75 1.31
N ILE A 326 11.82 5.96 1.51
CA ILE A 326 11.89 7.08 0.57
C ILE A 326 12.53 8.27 1.31
N PRO A 327 13.85 8.48 1.16
CA PRO A 327 14.55 9.61 1.77
C PRO A 327 14.11 10.93 1.15
N ASN A 328 13.97 11.97 1.98
CA ASN A 328 13.70 13.35 1.58
C ASN A 328 12.61 13.47 0.51
N CYS A 329 11.42 12.91 0.81
CA CYS A 329 10.33 12.79 -0.13
C CYS A 329 9.86 14.17 -0.62
N LYS A 330 9.77 14.34 -1.95
CA LYS A 330 9.41 15.62 -2.58
C LYS A 330 7.89 15.87 -2.67
N TYR A 331 7.07 14.82 -2.62
CA TYR A 331 5.61 14.89 -2.73
C TYR A 331 4.97 14.87 -1.34
N SER A 332 3.65 15.11 -1.20
CA SER A 332 3.04 15.02 0.13
C SER A 332 3.05 13.57 0.62
N SER A 333 3.31 13.43 1.92
CA SER A 333 3.34 12.13 2.58
C SER A 333 1.94 11.52 2.59
N SER A 334 0.90 12.35 2.73
CA SER A 334 -0.49 11.90 2.72
C SER A 334 -0.89 11.22 1.41
N GLN A 335 -0.31 11.59 0.26
CA GLN A 335 -0.57 10.88 -1.01
C GLN A 335 0.00 9.46 -0.99
N LEU A 336 1.23 9.30 -0.49
CA LEU A 336 1.85 7.97 -0.36
C LEU A 336 1.13 7.10 0.68
N GLU A 337 0.69 7.70 1.77
CA GLU A 337 -0.12 7.04 2.81
C GLU A 337 -1.48 6.58 2.28
N ASP A 338 -2.15 7.41 1.48
CA ASP A 338 -3.41 7.06 0.83
C ASP A 338 -3.23 5.91 -0.19
N GLN A 339 -2.17 5.97 -1.00
CA GLN A 339 -1.80 4.87 -1.91
C GLN A 339 -1.52 3.57 -1.16
N LEU A 340 -0.85 3.65 0.00
CA LEU A 340 -0.59 2.49 0.87
C LEU A 340 -1.90 1.91 1.40
N SER A 341 -2.80 2.77 1.90
CA SER A 341 -4.09 2.38 2.48
C SER A 341 -5.01 1.72 1.45
N HIS A 342 -4.95 2.15 0.19
CA HIS A 342 -5.67 1.54 -0.93
C HIS A 342 -5.00 0.29 -1.49
N GLY A 343 -3.78 -0.04 -1.05
CA GLY A 343 -3.00 -1.15 -1.60
C GLY A 343 -2.54 -0.91 -3.04
N CYS A 344 -2.37 0.36 -3.44
CA CYS A 344 -2.06 0.80 -4.80
C CYS A 344 -0.62 1.33 -4.93
N ILE A 345 0.35 0.64 -4.33
CA ILE A 345 1.77 0.97 -4.52
C ILE A 345 2.23 0.40 -5.86
N LYS A 346 2.65 1.28 -6.76
CA LYS A 346 3.12 0.90 -8.10
C LYS A 346 4.58 1.26 -8.30
N ILE A 347 5.27 0.40 -9.03
CA ILE A 347 6.68 0.56 -9.39
C ILE A 347 6.85 0.52 -10.89
N ARG A 348 7.86 1.24 -11.40
CA ARG A 348 8.20 1.23 -12.82
C ARG A 348 8.57 -0.19 -13.27
N HIS A 349 8.01 -0.61 -14.39
CA HIS A 349 8.28 -1.93 -14.97
C HIS A 349 9.65 -1.96 -15.66
N GLU A 350 10.46 -2.99 -15.39
CA GLU A 350 11.85 -3.12 -15.89
C GLU A 350 12.00 -3.04 -17.43
N LEU A 351 10.93 -3.37 -18.18
CA LEU A 351 10.92 -3.39 -19.65
C LEU A 351 10.11 -2.25 -20.29
N GLY A 352 9.52 -1.35 -19.50
CA GLY A 352 8.25 -0.75 -19.89
C GLY A 352 8.29 0.72 -20.23
N VAL A 353 8.76 1.07 -21.42
CA VAL A 353 8.26 2.27 -22.09
C VAL A 353 7.35 1.79 -23.22
N ASP A 354 6.12 2.30 -23.30
CA ASP A 354 5.20 1.92 -24.38
C ASP A 354 5.67 2.47 -25.75
N SER A 355 4.96 2.11 -26.82
CA SER A 355 5.29 2.58 -28.17
C SER A 355 5.24 4.10 -28.35
N LYS A 356 4.73 4.84 -27.36
CA LYS A 356 4.61 6.31 -27.35
C LYS A 356 5.61 6.99 -26.39
N GLY A 357 6.53 6.25 -25.78
CA GLY A 357 7.49 6.86 -24.85
C GLY A 357 6.98 7.00 -23.41
N ARG A 358 5.88 6.34 -23.03
CA ARG A 358 5.29 6.43 -21.67
C ARG A 358 5.75 5.29 -20.78
N HIS A 359 6.10 5.60 -19.53
CA HIS A 359 6.47 4.60 -18.53
C HIS A 359 5.29 3.68 -18.22
N LEU A 360 5.56 2.39 -18.13
CA LEU A 360 4.62 1.38 -17.69
C LEU A 360 4.90 1.04 -16.23
N TYR A 361 3.84 0.92 -15.44
CA TYR A 361 3.91 0.61 -14.02
C TYR A 361 3.26 -0.73 -13.72
N LYS A 362 3.72 -1.37 -12.65
CA LYS A 362 3.19 -2.63 -12.14
C LYS A 362 2.90 -2.50 -10.65
N ASP A 363 1.81 -3.13 -10.22
CA ASP A 363 1.49 -3.25 -8.80
C ASP A 363 2.61 -4.01 -8.04
N LEU A 364 3.03 -3.45 -6.91
CA LEU A 364 4.11 -4.00 -6.10
C LEU A 364 3.75 -5.36 -5.50
N THR A 365 2.51 -5.54 -5.05
CA THR A 365 2.02 -6.80 -4.50
C THR A 365 2.07 -7.89 -5.56
N ASP A 366 1.67 -7.59 -6.79
CA ASP A 366 1.74 -8.54 -7.91
C ASP A 366 3.18 -8.91 -8.25
N LEU A 367 4.10 -7.93 -8.24
CA LEU A 367 5.53 -8.23 -8.41
C LEU A 367 6.04 -9.18 -7.32
N LEU A 368 5.76 -8.88 -6.04
CA LEU A 368 6.25 -9.68 -4.91
C LEU A 368 5.68 -11.11 -4.93
N LYS A 369 4.42 -11.26 -5.31
CA LYS A 369 3.77 -12.57 -5.49
C LYS A 369 4.40 -13.36 -6.63
N GLU A 370 4.66 -12.72 -7.76
CA GLU A 370 5.27 -13.39 -8.92
C GLU A 370 6.72 -13.81 -8.61
N LYS A 371 7.54 -12.86 -8.16
CA LYS A 371 8.99 -12.98 -8.00
C LYS A 371 9.37 -13.79 -6.76
N TYR A 372 8.68 -13.58 -5.63
CA TYR A 372 9.04 -14.16 -4.33
C TYR A 372 7.97 -15.10 -3.76
N GLY A 373 6.74 -15.08 -4.28
CA GLY A 373 5.64 -15.91 -3.76
C GLY A 373 4.99 -15.35 -2.49
N LEU A 374 5.22 -14.08 -2.20
CA LEU A 374 4.66 -13.39 -1.03
C LEU A 374 3.20 -13.00 -1.27
N ILE A 375 2.37 -13.11 -0.24
CA ILE A 375 0.94 -12.81 -0.26
C ILE A 375 0.65 -11.78 0.84
N PRO A 376 -0.07 -10.67 0.55
CA PRO A 376 -0.43 -9.69 1.57
C PRO A 376 -1.13 -10.35 2.76
N CYS A 377 -0.79 -9.90 3.97
CA CYS A 377 -1.26 -10.52 5.20
C CYS A 377 -1.54 -9.47 6.28
N GLY A 378 -2.27 -8.41 5.95
CA GLY A 378 -2.65 -7.34 6.86
C GLY A 378 -2.69 -5.99 6.16
N GLN A 379 -2.95 -4.94 6.93
CA GLN A 379 -2.94 -3.56 6.45
C GLN A 379 -1.54 -2.95 6.55
N GLY A 380 -1.21 -2.05 5.64
CA GLY A 380 0.04 -1.30 5.69
C GLY A 380 0.03 -0.21 6.76
N LYS A 381 1.21 0.22 7.19
CA LYS A 381 1.43 1.30 8.17
C LYS A 381 2.55 2.21 7.72
N THR A 382 2.58 3.43 8.26
CA THR A 382 3.56 4.45 7.87
C THR A 382 4.31 5.00 9.07
N ILE A 383 5.60 5.28 8.89
CA ILE A 383 6.35 6.17 9.76
C ILE A 383 6.87 7.32 8.92
N LEU A 384 6.74 8.54 9.44
CA LEU A 384 7.29 9.76 8.86
C LEU A 384 8.33 10.34 9.80
N CYS A 385 9.56 10.55 9.32
CA CYS A 385 10.57 11.34 10.02
C CYS A 385 10.55 12.76 9.45
N MET A 386 10.01 13.73 10.16
CA MET A 386 9.73 15.07 9.68
C MET A 386 10.63 16.11 10.36
N ASN A 387 10.91 17.22 9.68
CA ASN A 387 11.62 18.35 10.29
C ASN A 387 10.72 19.29 11.13
N LYS A 388 9.42 19.29 10.86
CA LYS A 388 8.39 20.06 11.57
C LYS A 388 7.00 19.59 11.12
N LYS A 389 5.96 20.01 11.84
CA LYS A 389 4.58 19.88 11.37
C LYS A 389 4.37 20.65 10.07
N PRO A 390 3.46 20.19 9.20
CA PRO A 390 2.96 20.99 8.09
C PRO A 390 2.46 22.36 8.56
N ALA A 391 2.58 23.36 7.69
CA ALA A 391 2.13 24.72 7.99
C ALA A 391 0.60 24.84 8.08
N ASP A 392 -0.12 24.00 7.34
CA ASP A 392 -1.56 23.83 7.48
C ASP A 392 -1.85 22.70 8.48
N GLU A 393 -2.59 23.00 9.55
CA GLU A 393 -3.01 22.01 10.53
C GLU A 393 -3.85 20.90 9.90
N GLN A 394 -4.65 21.23 8.89
CA GLN A 394 -5.49 20.26 8.19
C GLN A 394 -4.64 19.22 7.45
N GLU A 395 -3.51 19.62 6.87
CA GLU A 395 -2.58 18.70 6.24
C GLU A 395 -2.02 17.70 7.26
N PHE A 396 -1.70 18.16 8.48
CA PHE A 396 -1.23 17.27 9.54
C PHE A 396 -2.32 16.29 10.00
N ILE A 397 -3.57 16.72 10.09
CA ILE A 397 -4.72 15.85 10.41
C ILE A 397 -4.90 14.79 9.32
N ASN A 398 -4.78 15.17 8.04
CA ASN A 398 -4.85 14.27 6.90
C ASN A 398 -3.72 13.22 6.91
N ILE A 399 -2.48 13.64 7.22
CA ILE A 399 -1.35 12.74 7.46
C ILE A 399 -1.70 11.73 8.56
N LEU A 400 -2.14 12.19 9.74
CA LEU A 400 -2.50 11.29 10.84
C LEU A 400 -3.64 10.31 10.48
N ALA A 401 -4.54 10.72 9.59
CA ALA A 401 -5.60 9.86 9.07
C ALA A 401 -5.13 8.86 7.99
N ALA A 402 -3.92 9.04 7.44
CA ALA A 402 -3.46 8.39 6.21
C ALA A 402 -4.38 8.64 5.00
N GLU A 403 -4.95 9.86 4.89
CA GLU A 403 -5.85 10.28 3.80
C GLU A 403 -5.28 11.46 3.03
N THR A 404 -5.44 11.47 1.70
CA THR A 404 -4.89 12.50 0.81
C THR A 404 -5.33 13.92 1.20
N TYR A 405 -4.35 14.79 1.48
CA TYR A 405 -4.55 16.24 1.60
C TYR A 405 -4.79 16.88 0.22
N MET A 406 -5.76 17.80 0.14
CA MET A 406 -6.23 18.43 -1.10
C MET A 406 -6.65 17.41 -2.18
N SER A 407 -7.53 16.48 -1.79
CA SER A 407 -8.17 15.52 -2.69
C SER A 407 -8.69 16.17 -3.99
N TYR A 408 -8.43 15.53 -5.12
CA TYR A 408 -8.97 15.91 -6.43
C TYR A 408 -10.44 15.52 -6.56
N ARG A 409 -10.88 14.49 -5.81
CA ARG A 409 -12.27 14.00 -5.82
C ARG A 409 -13.20 14.74 -4.86
N GLN A 410 -12.66 15.27 -3.76
CA GLN A 410 -13.45 15.72 -2.63
C GLN A 410 -13.05 17.13 -2.18
N ASP A 411 -14.03 18.02 -2.13
CA ASP A 411 -13.89 19.40 -1.63
C ASP A 411 -14.09 19.48 -0.09
N PHE A 412 -14.03 18.37 0.62
CA PHE A 412 -14.18 18.30 2.08
C PHE A 412 -12.94 17.71 2.74
N TYR A 413 -12.76 18.06 4.01
CA TYR A 413 -11.57 17.72 4.79
C TYR A 413 -11.92 16.81 5.96
N VAL A 414 -10.96 15.98 6.38
CA VAL A 414 -11.08 15.15 7.58
C VAL A 414 -11.30 16.05 8.80
N ASN A 415 -12.47 15.94 9.41
CA ASN A 415 -12.86 16.72 10.57
C ASN A 415 -13.27 15.78 11.70
N ASN A 416 -12.27 15.29 12.44
CA ASN A 416 -12.45 14.35 13.54
C ASN A 416 -11.82 14.92 14.82
N GLU A 417 -12.59 14.93 15.92
CA GLU A 417 -12.14 15.47 17.22
C GLU A 417 -11.00 14.64 17.82
N ILE A 418 -11.05 13.31 17.70
CA ILE A 418 -10.01 12.40 18.21
C ILE A 418 -8.67 12.68 17.51
N LEU A 419 -8.68 12.89 16.19
CA LEU A 419 -7.46 13.21 15.45
C LEU A 419 -6.87 14.57 15.86
N ARG A 420 -7.71 15.56 16.20
CA ARG A 420 -7.22 16.84 16.73
C ARG A 420 -6.61 16.69 18.13
N GLU A 421 -7.22 15.88 18.98
CA GLU A 421 -6.66 15.55 20.30
C GLU A 421 -5.30 14.86 20.15
N ILE A 422 -5.19 13.87 19.25
CA ILE A 422 -3.93 13.21 18.93
C ILE A 422 -2.91 14.21 18.40
N ALA A 423 -3.28 15.08 17.44
CA ALA A 423 -2.39 16.10 16.89
C ALA A 423 -1.85 17.09 17.93
N GLY A 424 -2.56 17.26 19.05
CA GLY A 424 -2.17 18.09 20.20
C GLY A 424 -1.46 17.33 21.33
N ASN A 425 -1.41 16.00 21.29
CA ASN A 425 -0.87 15.16 22.36
C ASN A 425 0.46 14.52 21.94
N ASP A 426 1.55 15.18 22.30
CA ASP A 426 2.90 14.68 22.07
C ASP A 426 3.24 13.50 23.00
N LEU A 427 3.66 12.38 22.41
CA LEU A 427 4.02 11.15 23.09
C LEU A 427 5.54 10.94 23.20
N ALA A 428 6.35 11.99 22.97
CA ALA A 428 7.79 11.87 22.99
C ALA A 428 8.33 11.41 24.35
N VAL A 429 9.26 10.47 24.31
CA VAL A 429 9.91 9.92 25.50
C VAL A 429 11.20 10.69 25.83
N TYR A 430 11.85 11.25 24.81
CA TYR A 430 13.06 12.04 24.91
C TYR A 430 12.85 13.47 24.41
N ASP A 431 13.77 14.39 24.72
CA ASP A 431 13.64 15.82 24.47
C ASP A 431 14.16 16.29 23.09
N TYR A 432 14.70 15.38 22.27
CA TYR A 432 15.21 15.68 20.93
C TYR A 432 14.18 15.51 19.81
N TYR A 433 12.96 15.04 20.11
CA TYR A 433 11.90 14.86 19.13
C TYR A 433 10.50 15.08 19.72
N HIS A 434 9.52 15.17 18.82
CA HIS A 434 8.09 15.06 19.12
C HIS A 434 7.49 13.88 18.36
N VAL A 435 6.47 13.22 18.89
CA VAL A 435 5.84 12.10 18.17
C VAL A 435 4.34 12.04 18.38
N TYR A 436 3.63 11.76 17.29
CA TYR A 436 2.17 11.66 17.24
C TYR A 436 1.82 10.35 16.53
N MET A 437 0.84 9.62 17.07
CA MET A 437 0.54 8.27 16.59
C MET A 437 -0.96 8.06 16.42
N THR A 438 -1.33 7.45 15.32
CA THR A 438 -2.66 6.87 15.09
C THR A 438 -2.52 5.38 14.83
N GLU A 439 -3.63 4.70 14.54
CA GLU A 439 -3.57 3.30 14.14
C GLU A 439 -2.79 3.05 12.86
N ASN A 440 -2.61 4.07 11.99
CA ASN A 440 -1.98 3.92 10.68
C ASN A 440 -0.60 4.58 10.58
N VAL A 441 -0.35 5.64 11.37
CA VAL A 441 0.78 6.53 11.16
C VAL A 441 1.52 6.81 12.46
N VAL A 442 2.86 6.79 12.39
CA VAL A 442 3.74 7.43 13.38
C VAL A 442 4.37 8.67 12.73
N ALA A 443 3.96 9.85 13.16
CA ALA A 443 4.57 11.12 12.76
C ALA A 443 5.63 11.53 13.79
N PHE A 444 6.90 11.24 13.48
CA PHE A 444 8.07 11.56 14.28
C PHE A 444 8.69 12.87 13.79
N ILE A 445 8.81 13.87 14.66
CA ILE A 445 9.34 15.20 14.31
C ILE A 445 10.66 15.40 15.04
N LEU A 446 11.76 15.38 14.27
CA LEU A 446 13.11 15.53 14.81
C LEU A 446 13.49 17.00 14.91
N ASN A 447 13.88 17.46 16.11
CA ASN A 447 14.20 18.87 16.36
C ASN A 447 15.38 19.36 15.52
N GLU A 448 16.40 18.50 15.37
CA GLU A 448 17.65 18.80 14.65
C GLU A 448 17.66 18.25 13.21
N TYR A 449 16.51 17.92 12.62
CA TYR A 449 16.43 17.27 11.30
C TYR A 449 17.29 17.95 10.21
N ASN A 450 17.29 19.30 10.16
CA ASN A 450 18.03 20.03 9.13
C ASN A 450 19.55 20.11 9.39
N GLU A 451 19.97 19.78 10.62
CA GLU A 451 21.37 19.76 11.06
C GLU A 451 21.97 18.36 10.91
N CYS A 452 21.12 17.32 10.97
CA CYS A 452 21.50 15.93 10.78
C CYS A 452 21.69 15.54 9.30
N THR A 453 22.74 14.77 9.06
CA THR A 453 22.92 13.92 7.87
C THR A 453 21.81 12.87 7.77
N GLU A 454 21.63 12.27 6.59
CA GLU A 454 20.61 11.22 6.42
C GLU A 454 20.88 10.01 7.32
N GLN A 455 22.15 9.63 7.47
CA GLN A 455 22.60 8.61 8.42
C GLN A 455 22.15 8.93 9.84
N GLU A 456 22.49 10.10 10.37
CA GLU A 456 22.11 10.48 11.74
C GLU A 456 20.58 10.47 11.93
N ARG A 457 19.80 10.86 10.91
CA ARG A 457 18.33 10.76 10.98
C ARG A 457 17.87 9.31 11.10
N THR A 458 18.50 8.38 10.36
CA THR A 458 18.19 6.96 10.48
C THR A 458 18.50 6.41 11.86
N ASP A 459 19.58 6.86 12.51
CA ASP A 459 19.95 6.45 13.87
C ASP A 459 18.86 6.84 14.88
N TYR A 460 18.36 8.08 14.79
CA TYR A 460 17.33 8.57 15.71
C TYR A 460 15.99 7.83 15.59
N ILE A 461 15.67 7.29 14.41
CA ILE A 461 14.39 6.63 14.14
C ILE A 461 14.47 5.10 14.08
N ALA A 462 15.67 4.53 14.15
CA ALA A 462 15.90 3.08 14.05
C ALA A 462 15.09 2.28 15.09
N SER A 463 14.99 2.78 16.33
CA SER A 463 14.20 2.13 17.40
C SER A 463 12.73 2.02 17.00
N TYR A 464 12.15 3.09 16.47
CA TYR A 464 10.77 3.16 16.00
C TYR A 464 10.51 2.22 14.83
N ILE A 465 11.40 2.22 13.82
CA ILE A 465 11.30 1.32 12.67
C ILE A 465 11.27 -0.14 13.13
N PHE A 466 12.21 -0.53 13.98
CA PHE A 466 12.28 -1.90 14.45
C PHE A 466 11.03 -2.32 15.25
N ILE A 467 10.58 -1.48 16.18
CA ILE A 467 9.37 -1.78 16.96
C ILE A 467 8.17 -1.96 16.03
N VAL A 468 8.02 -1.10 15.01
CA VAL A 468 6.94 -1.22 14.03
C VAL A 468 7.07 -2.51 13.23
N GLU A 469 8.26 -2.90 12.76
CA GLU A 469 8.46 -4.19 12.08
C GLU A 469 8.01 -5.38 12.95
N LEU A 470 8.33 -5.38 14.25
CA LEU A 470 7.86 -6.41 15.17
C LEU A 470 6.33 -6.42 15.33
N MET A 471 5.72 -5.24 15.47
CA MET A 471 4.25 -5.11 15.54
C MET A 471 3.58 -5.56 14.25
N MET A 472 4.19 -5.26 13.10
CA MET A 472 3.71 -5.69 11.80
C MET A 472 3.82 -7.21 11.63
N LEU A 473 4.90 -7.85 12.11
CA LEU A 473 5.00 -9.31 12.17
C LEU A 473 3.94 -9.93 13.07
N GLN A 474 3.64 -9.32 14.22
CA GLN A 474 2.57 -9.76 15.11
C GLN A 474 1.20 -9.70 14.42
N ASN A 475 0.86 -8.55 13.83
CA ASN A 475 -0.38 -8.35 13.09
C ASN A 475 -0.47 -9.33 11.91
N ALA A 476 0.63 -9.58 11.21
CA ALA A 476 0.69 -10.54 10.11
C ALA A 476 0.43 -11.98 10.58
N ALA A 477 0.97 -12.39 11.73
CA ALA A 477 0.72 -13.71 12.28
C ALA A 477 -0.73 -13.93 12.66
N MET A 478 -1.33 -12.93 13.31
CA MET A 478 -2.73 -12.96 13.69
C MET A 478 -3.62 -13.06 12.46
N ASN A 479 -3.39 -12.22 11.45
CA ASN A 479 -4.09 -12.30 10.17
C ASN A 479 -3.93 -13.68 9.50
N LYS A 480 -2.71 -14.21 9.46
CA LYS A 480 -2.43 -15.53 8.91
C LYS A 480 -3.17 -16.64 9.65
N LEU A 481 -3.26 -16.55 10.97
CA LEU A 481 -3.97 -17.50 11.80
C LEU A 481 -5.47 -17.41 11.57
N LEU A 482 -6.05 -16.21 11.57
CA LEU A 482 -7.47 -15.96 11.24
C LEU A 482 -7.82 -16.58 9.88
N ILE A 483 -7.03 -16.31 8.84
CA ILE A 483 -7.23 -16.89 7.49
C ILE A 483 -7.16 -18.42 7.54
N LYS A 484 -6.21 -19.01 8.27
CA LYS A 484 -6.11 -20.48 8.41
C LYS A 484 -7.32 -21.06 9.15
N VAL A 485 -7.80 -20.39 10.21
CA VAL A 485 -8.97 -20.80 10.99
C VAL A 485 -10.24 -20.69 10.14
N ASP A 486 -10.46 -19.59 9.43
CA ASP A 486 -11.60 -19.41 8.54
C ASP A 486 -11.65 -20.48 7.44
N ASN A 487 -10.50 -20.78 6.82
CA ASN A 487 -10.41 -21.86 5.84
C ASN A 487 -10.69 -23.24 6.45
N ALA A 488 -10.29 -23.46 7.70
CA ALA A 488 -10.55 -24.70 8.42
C ALA A 488 -12.06 -24.85 8.76
N LEU A 489 -12.71 -23.76 9.16
CA LEU A 489 -14.16 -23.71 9.41
C LEU A 489 -14.98 -23.89 8.13
N ALA A 490 -14.52 -23.33 7.01
CA ALA A 490 -15.20 -23.44 5.71
C ALA A 490 -15.18 -24.87 5.12
N ASN A 491 -14.13 -25.65 5.40
CA ASN A 491 -13.95 -27.01 4.85
C ASN A 491 -14.64 -28.12 5.69
N GLU A 492 -15.85 -27.86 6.21
CA GLU A 492 -16.66 -28.80 7.01
C GLU A 492 -15.96 -29.41 8.25
N GLY A 493 -14.94 -28.75 8.80
CA GLY A 493 -14.41 -29.10 10.12
C GLY A 493 -13.59 -30.40 10.19
N ASP A 494 -12.99 -30.87 9.10
CA ASP A 494 -11.96 -31.93 9.15
C ASP A 494 -10.63 -31.36 9.70
N VAL A 495 -10.70 -30.89 10.95
CA VAL A 495 -9.65 -30.18 11.66
C VAL A 495 -9.20 -31.08 12.80
N SER A 496 -7.99 -31.61 12.70
CA SER A 496 -7.40 -32.45 13.75
C SER A 496 -6.78 -31.59 14.86
N TYR A 497 -6.70 -32.13 16.09
CA TYR A 497 -5.95 -31.51 17.19
C TYR A 497 -4.48 -31.22 16.81
N VAL A 498 -3.89 -32.06 15.95
CA VAL A 498 -2.52 -31.87 15.42
C VAL A 498 -2.41 -30.59 14.60
N TYR A 499 -3.43 -30.28 13.80
CA TYR A 499 -3.48 -29.05 13.02
C TYR A 499 -3.56 -27.81 13.91
N ILE A 500 -4.44 -27.83 14.92
CA ILE A 500 -4.57 -26.75 15.91
C ILE A 500 -3.26 -26.54 16.69
N SER A 501 -2.65 -27.62 17.17
CA SER A 501 -1.38 -27.54 17.89
C SER A 501 -0.27 -26.95 17.03
N LYS A 502 -0.28 -27.19 15.71
CA LYS A 502 0.66 -26.56 14.78
C LYS A 502 0.39 -25.06 14.64
N LEU A 503 -0.88 -24.64 14.51
CA LEU A 503 -1.25 -23.21 14.47
C LEU A 503 -0.77 -22.46 15.71
N TYR A 504 -0.99 -23.04 16.90
CA TYR A 504 -0.51 -22.43 18.15
C TYR A 504 1.00 -22.40 18.25
N LYS A 505 1.69 -23.43 17.77
CA LYS A 505 3.14 -23.44 17.74
C LYS A 505 3.69 -22.33 16.85
N ASP A 506 3.12 -22.14 15.67
CA ASP A 506 3.50 -21.06 14.75
C ASP A 506 3.27 -19.68 15.39
N TYR A 507 2.14 -19.47 16.07
CA TYR A 507 1.85 -18.21 16.78
C TYR A 507 2.76 -17.98 18.00
N SER A 508 3.06 -19.04 18.75
CA SER A 508 3.88 -18.95 19.97
C SER A 508 5.30 -18.43 19.71
N ARG A 509 5.80 -18.58 18.49
CA ARG A 509 7.10 -18.06 18.05
C ARG A 509 7.15 -16.54 18.03
N ILE A 510 6.01 -15.88 18.07
CA ILE A 510 5.92 -14.42 17.96
C ILE A 510 5.74 -13.74 19.32
N ILE A 511 5.31 -14.51 20.32
CA ILE A 511 5.17 -14.07 21.71
C ILE A 511 6.44 -13.39 22.24
N PRO A 512 7.67 -13.88 21.97
CA PRO A 512 8.87 -13.18 22.39
C PRO A 512 8.90 -11.73 21.91
N PHE A 513 8.56 -11.45 20.65
CA PHE A 513 8.54 -10.10 20.06
C PHE A 513 7.43 -9.20 20.62
N CYS A 514 6.43 -9.76 21.30
CA CYS A 514 5.31 -9.03 21.89
C CYS A 514 5.57 -8.49 23.30
N ASP A 515 6.60 -8.97 23.99
CA ASP A 515 6.89 -8.58 25.37
C ASP A 515 7.83 -7.38 25.42
N ILE A 516 7.25 -6.22 25.77
CA ILE A 516 7.96 -4.95 25.93
C ILE A 516 9.17 -5.10 26.88
N ARG A 517 9.13 -6.03 27.85
CA ARG A 517 10.25 -6.24 28.79
C ARG A 517 11.52 -6.78 28.13
N ASN A 518 11.42 -7.25 26.89
CA ASN A 518 12.57 -7.68 26.10
C ASN A 518 13.39 -6.50 25.57
N PHE A 519 12.89 -5.26 25.62
CA PHE A 519 13.74 -4.09 25.37
C PHE A 519 14.63 -3.77 26.59
N MET A 520 15.90 -3.43 26.34
CA MET A 520 16.93 -3.14 27.35
C MET A 520 16.61 -1.91 28.17
N TYR A 521 16.30 -0.80 27.49
CA TYR A 521 16.19 0.51 28.13
C TYR A 521 14.73 0.91 28.37
N TYR A 522 14.53 1.68 29.44
CA TYR A 522 13.20 2.15 29.82
C TYR A 522 12.55 3.03 28.74
N GLY A 523 13.34 3.87 28.07
CA GLY A 523 12.81 4.74 27.01
C GLY A 523 12.23 3.92 25.85
N THR A 524 13.00 2.99 25.31
CA THR A 524 12.57 2.06 24.25
C THR A 524 11.37 1.21 24.67
N GLN A 525 11.28 0.82 25.95
CA GLN A 525 10.08 0.16 26.48
C GLN A 525 8.84 1.05 26.40
N MET A 526 8.97 2.34 26.66
CA MET A 526 7.85 3.28 26.56
C MET A 526 7.49 3.58 25.10
N GLU A 527 8.47 3.75 24.22
CA GLU A 527 8.24 3.84 22.78
C GLU A 527 7.47 2.63 22.27
N ALA A 528 7.91 1.41 22.63
CA ALA A 528 7.25 0.17 22.26
C ALA A 528 5.84 0.06 22.82
N LYS A 529 5.60 0.55 24.04
CA LYS A 529 4.27 0.60 24.63
C LYS A 529 3.34 1.56 23.88
N HIS A 530 3.82 2.73 23.48
CA HIS A 530 3.04 3.71 22.75
C HIS A 530 2.70 3.23 21.33
N ILE A 531 3.69 2.70 20.61
CA ILE A 531 3.47 2.12 19.27
C ILE A 531 2.51 0.95 19.34
N LYS A 532 2.70 0.04 20.30
CA LYS A 532 1.77 -1.08 20.50
C LYS A 532 0.36 -0.57 20.74
N ALA A 533 0.15 0.36 21.68
CA ALA A 533 -1.19 0.88 21.95
C ALA A 533 -1.83 1.59 20.74
N ALA A 534 -1.04 2.17 19.84
CA ALA A 534 -1.54 2.79 18.63
C ALA A 534 -1.87 1.75 17.54
N PHE A 535 -0.97 0.81 17.27
CA PHE A 535 -1.04 -0.13 16.13
C PHE A 535 -1.72 -1.47 16.48
N GLU A 536 -2.02 -1.73 17.75
CA GLU A 536 -2.74 -2.91 18.21
C GLU A 536 -4.17 -2.86 17.66
N ASN A 537 -4.49 -3.79 16.78
CA ASN A 537 -5.79 -3.87 16.16
C ASN A 537 -6.73 -4.63 17.13
N ASP A 538 -7.43 -3.89 17.98
CA ASP A 538 -8.37 -4.44 18.95
C ASP A 538 -9.44 -5.33 18.28
N GLU A 539 -9.87 -4.97 17.06
CA GLU A 539 -10.82 -5.78 16.27
C GLU A 539 -10.20 -7.13 15.86
N LEU A 540 -8.93 -7.13 15.44
CA LEU A 540 -8.17 -8.33 15.09
C LEU A 540 -8.01 -9.25 16.30
N HIS A 541 -7.73 -8.68 17.48
CA HIS A 541 -7.66 -9.42 18.73
C HIS A 541 -9.02 -10.00 19.15
N ALA A 542 -10.09 -9.22 19.03
CA ALA A 542 -11.44 -9.69 19.31
C ALA A 542 -11.85 -10.82 18.34
N ALA A 543 -11.64 -10.64 17.04
CA ALA A 543 -11.91 -11.64 16.02
C ALA A 543 -11.11 -12.93 16.25
N TYR A 544 -9.84 -12.80 16.65
CA TYR A 544 -9.00 -13.95 17.01
C TYR A 544 -9.59 -14.74 18.16
N ASN A 545 -9.93 -14.08 19.27
CA ASN A 545 -10.48 -14.74 20.45
C ASN A 545 -11.79 -15.46 20.14
N ASP A 546 -12.67 -14.83 19.35
CA ASP A 546 -13.95 -15.40 18.94
C ASP A 546 -13.78 -16.63 18.04
N GLN A 547 -12.91 -16.55 17.02
CA GLN A 547 -12.63 -17.64 16.11
C GLN A 547 -11.89 -18.80 16.79
N GLN A 548 -10.99 -18.50 17.72
CA GLN A 548 -10.30 -19.50 18.53
C GLN A 548 -11.29 -20.32 19.35
N ALA A 549 -12.21 -19.65 20.07
CA ALA A 549 -13.22 -20.32 20.87
C ALA A 549 -14.12 -21.25 20.01
N ALA A 550 -14.46 -20.82 18.79
CA ALA A 550 -15.23 -21.64 17.86
C ALA A 550 -14.46 -22.89 17.40
N LEU A 551 -13.16 -22.76 17.09
CA LEU A 551 -12.30 -23.85 16.63
C LEU A 551 -12.08 -24.91 17.72
N GLU A 552 -11.82 -24.48 18.96
CA GLU A 552 -11.66 -25.36 20.12
C GLU A 552 -12.95 -26.15 20.38
N GLN A 553 -14.11 -25.49 20.32
CA GLN A 553 -15.40 -26.15 20.48
C GLN A 553 -15.65 -27.22 19.40
N ILE A 554 -15.27 -26.95 18.14
CA ILE A 554 -15.40 -27.92 17.05
C ILE A 554 -14.53 -29.15 17.32
N VAL A 555 -13.27 -28.98 17.70
CA VAL A 555 -12.37 -30.12 17.95
C VAL A 555 -12.77 -30.93 19.18
N ASP A 556 -13.28 -30.29 20.23
CA ASP A 556 -13.85 -31.00 21.38
C ASP A 556 -15.07 -31.84 20.97
N MET A 557 -15.92 -31.33 20.06
CA MET A 557 -17.02 -32.11 19.51
C MET A 557 -16.53 -33.27 18.65
N THR A 558 -15.57 -33.05 17.74
CA THR A 558 -15.06 -34.09 16.83
C THR A 558 -14.32 -35.19 17.59
N SER A 559 -13.48 -34.82 18.56
CA SER A 559 -12.77 -35.78 19.42
C SER A 559 -13.74 -36.60 20.28
N ALA A 560 -14.80 -35.99 20.81
CA ALA A 560 -15.86 -36.72 21.51
C ALA A 560 -16.61 -37.70 20.59
N GLU A 561 -16.80 -37.38 19.31
CA GLU A 561 -17.38 -38.30 18.34
C GLU A 561 -16.44 -39.47 18.00
N GLU A 562 -15.15 -39.20 17.83
CA GLU A 562 -14.14 -40.24 17.62
C GLU A 562 -13.97 -41.16 18.83
N GLU A 563 -13.96 -40.61 20.04
CA GLU A 563 -13.88 -41.38 21.28
C GLU A 563 -15.13 -42.25 21.45
N ARG A 564 -16.32 -41.74 21.12
CA ARG A 564 -17.55 -42.55 21.09
C ARG A 564 -17.46 -43.69 20.08
N ARG A 565 -16.90 -43.44 18.89
CA ARG A 565 -16.68 -44.46 17.86
C ARG A 565 -15.69 -45.53 18.34
N ASN A 566 -14.58 -45.12 18.94
CA ASN A 566 -13.56 -46.02 19.48
C ASN A 566 -14.09 -46.84 20.66
N ASN A 567 -14.81 -46.22 21.59
CA ASN A 567 -15.48 -46.91 22.69
C ASN A 567 -16.54 -47.89 22.19
N ALA A 568 -17.25 -47.57 21.10
CA ALA A 568 -18.17 -48.52 20.48
C ALA A 568 -17.43 -49.74 19.89
N ILE A 569 -16.28 -49.53 19.22
CA ILE A 569 -15.44 -50.61 18.68
C ILE A 569 -14.88 -51.47 19.82
N ILE A 570 -14.35 -50.86 20.88
CA ILE A 570 -13.84 -51.58 22.07
C ILE A 570 -14.96 -52.40 22.71
N ASN A 571 -16.16 -51.83 22.86
CA ASN A 571 -17.30 -52.55 23.39
C ASN A 571 -17.72 -53.73 22.50
N ILE A 572 -17.73 -53.56 21.17
CA ILE A 572 -18.00 -54.66 20.23
C ILE A 572 -16.91 -55.74 20.34
N ALA A 573 -15.64 -55.35 20.40
CA ALA A 573 -14.52 -56.27 20.57
C ALA A 573 -14.59 -57.02 21.91
N ALA A 574 -14.94 -56.34 23.00
CA ALA A 574 -15.11 -56.93 24.32
C ALA A 574 -16.29 -57.92 24.35
N ILE A 575 -17.39 -57.62 23.65
CA ILE A 575 -18.52 -58.55 23.50
C ILE A 575 -18.07 -59.80 22.73
N ILE A 576 -17.35 -59.64 21.62
CA ILE A 576 -16.80 -60.76 20.85
C ILE A 576 -15.88 -61.61 21.73
N LEU A 577 -14.97 -60.99 22.48
CA LEU A 577 -14.06 -61.68 23.39
C LEU A 577 -14.79 -62.43 24.49
N SER A 578 -15.81 -61.82 25.09
CA SER A 578 -16.63 -62.43 26.14
C SER A 578 -17.38 -63.66 25.63
N VAL A 579 -17.91 -63.60 24.40
CA VAL A 579 -18.58 -64.75 23.77
C VAL A 579 -17.58 -65.87 23.46
N VAL A 580 -16.36 -65.54 23.01
CA VAL A 580 -15.30 -66.52 22.79
C VAL A 580 -14.88 -67.20 24.09
N GLN A 581 -14.78 -66.47 25.21
CA GLN A 581 -14.46 -67.04 26.52
C GLN A 581 -15.56 -67.96 27.06
N ILE A 582 -16.83 -67.66 26.79
CA ILE A 582 -17.99 -68.48 27.21
C ILE A 582 -18.13 -69.77 26.39
N LYS A 583 -17.46 -69.87 25.22
CA LYS A 583 -17.51 -71.03 24.32
C LYS A 583 -17.18 -72.35 25.04
N GLU A 584 -16.07 -72.38 25.80
CA GLU A 584 -15.63 -73.61 26.47
C GLU A 584 -16.65 -74.08 27.52
N PHE A 585 -17.24 -73.14 28.25
CA PHE A 585 -18.24 -73.43 29.27
C PHE A 585 -19.54 -73.98 28.68
N VAL A 586 -20.02 -73.39 27.57
CA VAL A 586 -21.24 -73.84 26.89
C VAL A 586 -21.04 -75.20 26.22
N VAL A 587 -19.87 -75.48 25.65
CA VAL A 587 -19.54 -76.79 25.09
C VAL A 587 -19.54 -77.87 26.18
N LEU A 588 -19.00 -77.58 27.36
CA LEU A 588 -19.04 -78.49 28.52
C LEU A 588 -20.48 -78.77 28.99
N LEU A 589 -21.32 -77.73 29.09
CA LEU A 589 -22.70 -77.84 29.55
C LEU A 589 -23.58 -78.60 28.54
N LEU A 590 -23.37 -78.37 27.25
CA LEU A 590 -24.02 -79.12 26.17
C LEU A 590 -23.59 -80.59 26.17
N ASN A 591 -22.30 -80.88 26.37
CA ASN A 591 -21.82 -82.26 26.47
C ASN A 591 -22.47 -83.00 27.65
N GLU A 592 -22.61 -82.36 28.82
CA GLU A 592 -23.35 -82.95 29.96
C GLU A 592 -24.84 -83.17 29.64
N PHE A 593 -25.47 -82.23 28.93
CA PHE A 593 -26.88 -82.32 28.57
C PHE A 593 -27.14 -83.42 27.54
N TYR A 594 -26.31 -83.52 26.49
CA TYR A 594 -26.38 -84.59 25.51
C TYR A 594 -26.12 -85.97 26.12
N PHE A 595 -25.21 -86.06 27.10
CA PHE A 595 -24.97 -87.27 27.87
C PHE A 595 -26.21 -87.70 28.68
N LYS A 596 -26.96 -86.75 29.24
CA LYS A 596 -28.18 -87.03 30.01
C LYS A 596 -29.39 -87.48 29.17
N ILE A 597 -29.44 -87.16 27.89
CA ILE A 597 -30.61 -87.46 27.02
C ILE A 597 -30.36 -88.70 26.14
N ASN A 598 -29.23 -89.38 26.30
CA ASN A 598 -28.92 -90.66 25.65
C ASN A 598 -28.99 -90.62 24.10
N VAL A 599 -28.64 -89.47 23.52
CA VAL A 599 -28.48 -89.33 22.06
C VAL A 599 -27.02 -89.69 21.72
N PRO A 600 -26.76 -90.72 20.90
CA PRO A 600 -25.40 -91.04 20.48
C PRO A 600 -24.96 -90.02 19.42
N GLY A 601 -24.02 -89.16 19.76
CA GLY A 601 -23.41 -88.20 18.85
C GLY A 601 -21.89 -88.29 18.90
N GLU A 602 -21.30 -88.80 17.83
CA GLU A 602 -19.90 -88.54 17.48
C GLU A 602 -19.65 -87.02 17.45
N PRO A 603 -18.41 -86.55 17.74
CA PRO A 603 -18.10 -85.13 17.70
C PRO A 603 -18.24 -84.64 16.25
N GLY A 604 -19.40 -84.09 15.91
CA GLY A 604 -19.61 -83.24 14.74
C GLY A 604 -18.81 -81.96 14.94
N ASP A 605 -17.51 -82.08 14.73
CA ASP A 605 -16.56 -81.00 14.88
C ASP A 605 -16.89 -79.91 13.85
N ASN A 606 -17.01 -78.69 14.37
CA ASN A 606 -16.83 -77.40 13.71
C ASN A 606 -17.93 -76.69 12.91
N THR A 607 -19.01 -77.27 12.36
CA THR A 607 -19.91 -76.44 11.49
C THR A 607 -21.20 -75.95 12.17
N PHE A 608 -21.98 -76.83 12.81
CA PHE A 608 -23.29 -76.46 13.34
C PHE A 608 -23.19 -75.54 14.58
N ASN A 609 -22.24 -75.84 15.48
CA ASN A 609 -21.98 -75.00 16.65
C ASN A 609 -21.41 -73.63 16.27
N VAL A 610 -20.59 -73.54 15.21
CA VAL A 610 -20.04 -72.26 14.72
C VAL A 610 -21.11 -71.44 13.99
N ILE A 611 -22.05 -72.06 13.26
CA ILE A 611 -23.17 -71.36 12.62
C ILE A 611 -24.18 -70.85 13.66
N LEU A 612 -24.46 -71.62 14.72
CA LEU A 612 -25.39 -71.21 15.77
C LEU A 612 -24.78 -70.14 16.69
N PHE A 613 -23.49 -70.24 17.02
CA PHE A 613 -22.74 -69.18 17.72
C PHE A 613 -22.53 -67.94 16.83
N GLY A 614 -22.13 -68.11 15.57
CA GLY A 614 -21.98 -67.01 14.62
C GLY A 614 -23.30 -66.28 14.35
N GLY A 615 -24.39 -67.04 14.18
CA GLY A 615 -25.74 -66.50 14.01
C GLY A 615 -26.25 -65.76 15.25
N SER A 616 -25.99 -66.28 16.45
CA SER A 616 -26.36 -65.60 17.70
C SER A 616 -25.51 -64.36 17.98
N ILE A 617 -24.21 -64.37 17.65
CA ILE A 617 -23.34 -63.17 17.66
C ILE A 617 -23.86 -62.11 16.69
N ILE A 618 -24.25 -62.49 15.46
CA ILE A 618 -24.82 -61.57 14.46
C ILE A 618 -26.15 -61.01 14.95
N VAL A 619 -27.02 -61.82 15.56
CA VAL A 619 -28.32 -61.35 16.09
C VAL A 619 -28.13 -60.41 17.29
N ILE A 620 -27.18 -60.69 18.19
CA ILE A 620 -26.87 -59.81 19.33
C ILE A 620 -26.24 -58.50 18.82
N ALA A 621 -25.34 -58.56 17.85
CA ALA A 621 -24.76 -57.39 17.19
C ALA A 621 -25.85 -56.55 16.48
N LEU A 622 -26.74 -57.19 15.71
CA LEU A 622 -27.87 -56.54 15.06
C LEU A 622 -28.86 -55.95 16.07
N TYR A 623 -29.11 -56.61 17.20
CA TYR A 623 -29.94 -56.09 18.28
C TYR A 623 -29.32 -54.86 18.93
N PHE A 624 -28.00 -54.85 19.16
CA PHE A 624 -27.28 -53.70 19.70
C PHE A 624 -27.21 -52.53 18.71
N ILE A 625 -26.94 -52.79 17.44
CA ILE A 625 -26.99 -51.80 16.36
C ILE A 625 -28.41 -51.20 16.27
N ARG A 626 -29.45 -52.02 16.34
CA ARG A 626 -30.84 -51.57 16.30
C ARG A 626 -31.23 -50.77 17.55
N ARG A 627 -30.71 -51.13 18.74
CA ARG A 627 -30.90 -50.40 19.99
C ARG A 627 -30.19 -49.04 19.97
N GLN A 628 -28.96 -48.97 19.47
CA GLN A 628 -28.25 -47.69 19.27
C GLN A 628 -28.97 -46.80 18.26
N ARG A 629 -29.44 -47.35 17.12
CA ARG A 629 -30.22 -46.59 16.12
C ARG A 629 -31.53 -46.04 16.70
N ARG A 630 -32.16 -46.77 17.63
CA ARG A 630 -33.36 -46.31 18.37
C ARG A 630 -33.06 -45.20 19.37
N ASN A 631 -31.87 -45.21 20.00
CA ASN A 631 -31.42 -44.14 20.89
C ASN A 631 -30.99 -42.90 20.10
N TYR A 632 -30.34 -43.08 18.94
CA TYR A 632 -30.03 -42.00 18.00
C TYR A 632 -31.31 -41.29 17.51
N ASN A 633 -32.34 -42.05 17.10
CA ASN A 633 -33.63 -41.47 16.69
C ASN A 633 -34.43 -40.82 17.83
N ARG A 634 -34.17 -41.18 19.10
CA ARG A 634 -34.76 -40.52 20.27
C ARG A 634 -34.06 -39.21 20.62
N LEU A 635 -32.75 -39.11 20.38
CA LEU A 635 -31.97 -37.88 20.60
C LEU A 635 -32.14 -36.89 19.42
N SER A 636 -32.20 -37.36 18.17
CA SER A 636 -32.50 -36.50 17.01
C SER A 636 -33.94 -36.01 16.97
N GLY A 637 -34.89 -36.72 17.59
CA GLY A 637 -36.27 -36.26 17.80
C GLY A 637 -36.43 -35.16 18.86
N LEU A 638 -35.42 -34.93 19.71
CA LEU A 638 -35.42 -33.88 20.73
C LEU A 638 -34.69 -32.59 20.30
N GLY A 639 -33.91 -32.63 19.21
CA GLY A 639 -33.20 -31.45 18.66
C GLY A 639 -33.89 -30.73 17.50
N GLY A 640 -35.01 -31.26 16.98
CA GLY A 640 -35.60 -30.81 15.70
C GLY A 640 -36.82 -29.88 15.76
N SER A 641 -37.26 -29.41 16.93
CA SER A 641 -38.52 -28.64 17.08
C SER A 641 -38.32 -27.20 17.61
N GLY A 642 -37.13 -26.62 17.51
CA GLY A 642 -36.82 -25.30 18.10
C GLY A 642 -36.69 -24.12 17.13
N LYS A 643 -36.39 -24.33 15.84
CA LYS A 643 -36.07 -23.23 14.91
C LYS A 643 -36.69 -23.44 13.53
N ARG A 644 -38.03 -23.33 13.42
CA ARG A 644 -38.76 -23.03 12.16
C ARG A 644 -40.27 -22.95 12.41
N ARG A 645 -40.74 -21.90 13.08
CA ARG A 645 -42.10 -21.30 12.93
C ARG A 645 -42.35 -20.24 14.01
N LYS A 646 -41.84 -19.02 13.81
CA LYS A 646 -42.46 -17.78 14.31
C LYS A 646 -41.90 -16.53 13.61
N ASN A 647 -41.80 -16.57 12.28
CA ASN A 647 -41.82 -15.36 11.44
C ASN A 647 -43.12 -15.36 10.64
N ARG A 648 -44.21 -15.00 11.32
CA ARG A 648 -45.45 -14.49 10.74
C ARG A 648 -46.32 -13.97 11.87
N ARG A 649 -46.61 -12.67 11.84
CA ARG A 649 -47.40 -11.85 12.78
C ARG A 649 -46.63 -11.24 13.94
N GLN A 650 -45.95 -10.15 13.66
CA GLN A 650 -45.97 -8.98 14.53
C GLN A 650 -45.86 -7.74 13.64
N GLY A 651 -47.01 -7.13 13.44
CA GLY A 651 -47.29 -5.83 12.87
C GLY A 651 -48.71 -5.55 13.30
N GLU A 652 -48.93 -4.37 13.89
CA GLU A 652 -50.20 -3.83 14.41
C GLU A 652 -50.57 -4.32 15.82
N ASP A 653 -50.21 -3.50 16.82
CA ASP A 653 -51.14 -2.70 17.65
C ASP A 653 -50.50 -2.36 19.00
N ASP A 654 -50.08 -1.10 19.16
CA ASP A 654 -50.46 -0.20 20.27
C ASP A 654 -49.57 1.07 20.30
N GLU A 655 -50.24 2.20 20.05
CA GLU A 655 -49.99 3.64 20.36
C GLU A 655 -48.57 4.24 20.39
#